data_AF-A0A7C3CTR7-F1
#
_entry.id   AF-A0A7C3CTR7-F1
#
_cell.length_a   1.000
_cell.length_b   1.000
_cell.length_c   1.000
_cell.angle_alpha   90.00
_cell.angle_beta   90.00
_cell.angle_gamma   90.00
#
_symmetry.space_group_name_H-M   'P 1'
#
loop_
_entity.id
_entity.type
_entity.pdbx_description
1 polymer ?
#
loop_
_entity_poly.entity_id
_entity_poly.type
_entity_poly.pdbx_seq_one_letter_code
_entity_poly.pdbx_strand_id
1 'polypeptide(L)'
;MRRLVAIGILILWVGGVFPVRAGQKPEEDPAWWLKQTRFAYRQGDFLGALYLVRELRRRFPGYQPAAVLEAHILYDLGKYQECARLLGPLSLSYELAPEDLLLLARTYLHLQKAGEALFYARLVEKKARRADLICAARIVAARAYLRNRIKTKAAEKAREVLKSACAKPFIAQALEVLLEAGTPIQEIQQYLARQPELEFYAPGIFKFLGDYFLRKGKLKKAEEAYFRYLNLSGRENEAPELLLKLGEAYFRRGRIRRARIFYKLLATAWPHTDQARFAKFRLYHLSYILDKRLGLPTVEQRKALIPLINELRRRHPRNPITPEAQALEIQLYLEDHKPEKAFETAVDFMRRYPRSPFLSRVHGLFCEAANLYLASLFTRKAYFRIIELNRTYASFAEKSRCGVYFYWLGKVYQQYFLYTRRNYYFLKAFAWGVPEPYQPELYLTLISAALEEEKLQEAAELLKAFVKKFPFYATNPRYLYLRALYDYKAGRIKEAHHLLEDLFRRKGLSPDLRQKVLKTYWRLALKIKDIDLALRIVKDPDFRATDSDFAFLIQMALENEDYLRAGQILKEARKRYPQSVTLKWLAGVYLEKMGRTEALSVWKELAGGNSTEARLARGILRSLQLVDEAREVIY
;
A
#
# COMPACT_ATOMS: atom_id res chain seq x y z
N MET A 1 -27.84 -46.09 -13.49
CA MET A 1 -29.28 -46.33 -13.78
C MET A 1 -29.95 -45.03 -14.22
N ARG A 2 -30.08 -44.79 -15.53
CA ARG A 2 -31.15 -44.01 -16.19
C ARG A 2 -31.00 -44.16 -17.71
N ARG A 3 -32.14 -44.34 -18.38
CA ARG A 3 -32.31 -45.09 -19.63
C ARG A 3 -31.97 -44.27 -20.87
N LEU A 4 -31.36 -44.95 -21.85
CA LEU A 4 -31.38 -44.61 -23.27
C LEU A 4 -32.83 -44.55 -23.76
N VAL A 5 -33.19 -43.45 -24.41
CA VAL A 5 -34.41 -43.36 -25.23
C VAL A 5 -33.95 -43.24 -26.67
N ALA A 6 -33.99 -44.37 -27.38
CA ALA A 6 -33.95 -44.41 -28.83
C ALA A 6 -35.34 -44.03 -29.33
N ILE A 7 -35.45 -42.87 -29.99
CA ILE A 7 -36.66 -42.51 -30.74
C ILE A 7 -36.41 -42.94 -32.18
N GLY A 8 -36.97 -44.09 -32.54
CA GLY A 8 -37.14 -44.50 -33.92
C GLY A 8 -38.22 -43.63 -34.57
N ILE A 9 -37.86 -43.01 -35.69
CA ILE A 9 -38.80 -42.25 -36.52
C ILE A 9 -39.66 -43.25 -37.30
N LEU A 10 -40.94 -43.32 -36.93
CA LEU A 10 -41.98 -44.05 -37.64
C LEU A 10 -42.50 -43.14 -38.76
N ILE A 11 -42.25 -43.51 -40.01
CA ILE A 11 -42.76 -42.79 -41.19
C ILE A 11 -44.20 -43.25 -41.43
N LEU A 12 -45.17 -42.38 -41.11
CA LEU A 12 -46.57 -42.55 -41.51
C LEU A 12 -46.75 -42.05 -42.95
N TRP A 13 -46.97 -42.99 -43.86
CA TRP A 13 -47.51 -42.74 -45.20
C TRP A 13 -48.98 -42.35 -45.10
N VAL A 14 -49.34 -41.14 -45.52
CA VAL A 14 -50.72 -40.81 -45.91
C VAL A 14 -50.71 -40.52 -47.41
N GLY A 15 -51.41 -41.39 -48.14
CA GLY A 15 -51.48 -41.39 -49.58
C GLY A 15 -52.32 -40.24 -50.15
N GLY A 16 -51.72 -39.51 -51.07
CA GLY A 16 -52.40 -38.76 -52.13
C GLY A 16 -51.73 -39.16 -53.44
N VAL A 17 -52.37 -40.09 -54.16
CA VAL A 17 -51.87 -40.70 -55.40
C VAL A 17 -51.92 -39.67 -56.52
N PHE A 18 -50.75 -39.26 -57.02
CA PHE A 18 -50.57 -38.81 -58.40
C PHE A 18 -49.67 -39.83 -59.11
N PRO A 19 -49.96 -40.21 -60.37
CA PRO A 19 -49.21 -41.25 -61.05
C PRO A 19 -47.87 -40.68 -61.52
N VAL A 20 -46.79 -41.07 -60.85
CA VAL A 20 -45.43 -40.87 -61.36
C VAL A 20 -45.03 -42.12 -62.14
N ARG A 21 -44.65 -41.92 -63.40
CA ARG A 21 -44.07 -42.92 -64.30
C ARG A 21 -42.99 -43.74 -63.59
N ALA A 22 -43.01 -45.05 -63.80
CA ALA A 22 -41.97 -45.95 -63.37
C ALA A 22 -40.61 -45.56 -63.98
N GLY A 23 -39.64 -45.23 -63.12
CA GLY A 23 -38.26 -45.00 -63.50
C GLY A 23 -37.54 -44.12 -62.46
N GLN A 24 -36.72 -44.77 -61.61
CA GLN A 24 -35.84 -44.25 -60.54
C GLN A 24 -36.42 -44.25 -59.12
N LYS A 25 -35.66 -44.85 -58.20
CA LYS A 25 -35.96 -44.81 -56.76
C LYS A 25 -35.77 -43.37 -56.27
N PRO A 26 -36.60 -42.83 -55.37
CA PRO A 26 -36.45 -41.46 -54.85
C PRO A 26 -35.06 -41.17 -54.27
N GLU A 27 -34.36 -42.20 -53.79
CA GLU A 27 -33.00 -42.11 -53.23
C GLU A 27 -31.89 -41.92 -54.27
N GLU A 28 -32.18 -42.09 -55.55
CA GLU A 28 -31.26 -41.90 -56.68
C GLU A 28 -31.32 -40.47 -57.27
N ASP A 29 -32.31 -39.67 -56.85
CA ASP A 29 -32.45 -38.27 -57.27
C ASP A 29 -31.83 -37.30 -56.22
N PRO A 30 -30.79 -36.52 -56.56
CA PRO A 30 -30.21 -35.54 -55.64
C PRO A 30 -31.21 -34.46 -55.20
N ALA A 31 -32.24 -34.15 -56.00
CA ALA A 31 -33.26 -33.16 -55.64
C ALA A 31 -34.15 -33.66 -54.48
N TRP A 32 -34.42 -34.96 -54.41
CA TRP A 32 -35.15 -35.56 -53.29
C TRP A 32 -34.37 -35.40 -51.98
N TRP A 33 -33.08 -35.75 -51.96
CA TRP A 33 -32.20 -35.57 -50.80
C TRP A 33 -32.11 -34.11 -50.36
N LEU A 34 -31.99 -33.19 -51.32
CA LEU A 34 -31.95 -31.75 -51.04
C LEU A 34 -33.27 -31.29 -50.39
N LYS A 35 -34.42 -31.82 -50.86
CA LYS A 35 -35.74 -31.52 -50.28
C LYS A 35 -35.87 -32.05 -48.85
N GLN A 36 -35.44 -33.28 -48.59
CA GLN A 36 -35.44 -33.86 -47.23
C GLN A 36 -34.53 -33.08 -46.28
N THR A 37 -33.33 -32.74 -46.76
CA THR A 37 -32.38 -31.91 -46.00
C THR A 37 -32.98 -30.55 -45.65
N ARG A 38 -33.60 -29.86 -46.63
CA ARG A 38 -34.28 -28.58 -46.40
C ARG A 38 -35.45 -28.71 -45.43
N PHE A 39 -36.17 -29.83 -45.49
CA PHE A 39 -37.26 -30.11 -44.56
C PHE A 39 -36.73 -30.24 -43.13
N ALA A 40 -35.73 -31.10 -42.89
CA ALA A 40 -35.09 -31.26 -41.58
C ALA A 40 -34.52 -29.93 -41.05
N TYR A 41 -33.85 -29.17 -41.93
CA TYR A 41 -33.30 -27.86 -41.58
C TYR A 41 -34.40 -26.86 -41.16
N ARG A 42 -35.53 -26.80 -41.88
CA ARG A 42 -36.65 -25.93 -41.53
C ARG A 42 -37.36 -26.33 -40.24
N GLN A 43 -37.30 -27.60 -39.85
CA GLN A 43 -37.80 -28.09 -38.55
C GLN A 43 -36.83 -27.80 -37.39
N GLY A 44 -35.65 -27.21 -37.67
CA GLY A 44 -34.63 -26.95 -36.67
C GLY A 44 -33.79 -28.18 -36.29
N ASP A 45 -33.96 -29.31 -36.99
CA ASP A 45 -33.10 -30.48 -36.83
C ASP A 45 -31.80 -30.29 -37.63
N PHE A 46 -30.93 -29.42 -37.10
CA PHE A 46 -29.66 -29.09 -37.75
C PHE A 46 -28.70 -30.27 -37.85
N LEU A 47 -28.74 -31.21 -36.90
CA LEU A 47 -27.86 -32.39 -36.92
C LEU A 47 -28.34 -33.43 -37.93
N GLY A 48 -29.65 -33.71 -37.99
CA GLY A 48 -30.25 -34.55 -39.02
C GLY A 48 -30.08 -33.96 -40.41
N ALA A 49 -30.30 -32.65 -40.57
CA ALA A 49 -30.03 -31.94 -41.83
C ALA A 49 -28.55 -32.05 -42.23
N LEU A 50 -27.61 -31.88 -41.30
CA LEU A 50 -26.17 -32.01 -41.58
C LEU A 50 -25.81 -33.45 -42.00
N TYR A 51 -26.43 -34.45 -41.38
CA TYR A 51 -26.23 -35.84 -41.78
C TYR A 51 -26.72 -36.09 -43.22
N LEU A 52 -27.96 -35.68 -43.53
CA LEU A 52 -28.58 -35.86 -44.83
C LEU A 52 -27.81 -35.14 -45.95
N VAL A 53 -27.33 -33.91 -45.71
CA VAL A 53 -26.58 -33.15 -46.73
C VAL A 53 -25.21 -33.73 -47.00
N ARG A 54 -24.55 -34.32 -45.99
CA ARG A 54 -23.26 -35.00 -46.16
C ARG A 54 -23.42 -36.30 -46.94
N GLU A 55 -24.50 -37.03 -46.67
CA GLU A 55 -24.85 -38.22 -47.43
C GLU A 55 -25.17 -37.90 -48.89
N LEU A 56 -25.92 -36.81 -49.14
CA LEU A 56 -26.16 -36.27 -50.48
C LEU A 56 -24.86 -35.95 -51.21
N ARG A 57 -23.91 -35.26 -50.57
CA ARG A 57 -22.61 -34.94 -51.17
C ARG A 57 -21.73 -36.16 -51.41
N ARG A 58 -21.85 -37.20 -50.57
CA ARG A 58 -21.14 -38.46 -50.73
C ARG A 58 -21.64 -39.22 -51.96
N ARG A 59 -22.97 -39.27 -52.14
CA ARG A 59 -23.61 -39.97 -53.27
C ARG A 59 -23.51 -39.20 -54.59
N PHE A 60 -23.53 -37.88 -54.52
CA PHE A 60 -23.50 -37.00 -55.70
C PHE A 60 -22.38 -35.94 -55.58
N PRO A 61 -21.10 -36.34 -55.77
CA PRO A 61 -19.98 -35.41 -55.74
C PRO A 61 -20.14 -34.30 -56.78
N GLY A 62 -19.86 -33.05 -56.40
CA GLY A 62 -19.96 -31.90 -57.31
C GLY A 62 -21.34 -31.25 -57.40
N TYR A 63 -22.38 -31.80 -56.76
CA TYR A 63 -23.70 -31.17 -56.71
C TYR A 63 -23.69 -29.90 -55.84
N GLN A 64 -23.44 -28.75 -56.47
CA GLN A 64 -23.23 -27.45 -55.82
C GLN A 64 -24.31 -27.04 -54.79
N PRO A 65 -25.63 -27.24 -55.04
CA PRO A 65 -26.66 -26.87 -54.08
C PRO A 65 -26.52 -27.56 -52.72
N ALA A 66 -25.92 -28.76 -52.67
CA ALA A 66 -25.67 -29.46 -51.42
C ALA A 66 -24.54 -28.82 -50.61
N ALA A 67 -23.46 -28.36 -51.25
CA ALA A 67 -22.36 -27.67 -50.59
C ALA A 67 -22.80 -26.34 -49.98
N VAL A 68 -23.65 -25.60 -50.70
CA VAL A 68 -24.25 -24.35 -50.20
C VAL A 68 -25.15 -24.64 -49.00
N LEU A 69 -26.10 -25.59 -49.11
CA LEU A 69 -26.99 -25.92 -48.00
C LEU A 69 -26.23 -26.44 -46.76
N GLU A 70 -25.18 -27.24 -46.95
CA GLU A 70 -24.31 -27.66 -45.85
C GLU A 70 -23.65 -26.46 -45.16
N ALA A 71 -23.21 -25.46 -45.92
CA ALA A 71 -22.61 -24.26 -45.34
C ALA A 71 -23.60 -23.42 -44.50
N HIS A 72 -24.87 -23.35 -44.91
CA HIS A 72 -25.95 -22.72 -44.11
C HIS A 72 -26.15 -23.49 -42.79
N ILE A 73 -26.26 -24.82 -42.85
CA ILE A 73 -26.42 -25.67 -41.66
C ILE A 73 -25.21 -25.54 -40.72
N LEU A 74 -23.99 -25.55 -41.26
CA LEU A 74 -22.76 -25.40 -40.48
C LEU A 74 -22.66 -24.04 -39.82
N TYR A 75 -23.11 -22.97 -40.49
CA TYR A 75 -23.17 -21.64 -39.90
C TYR A 75 -24.10 -21.61 -38.68
N ASP A 76 -25.31 -22.17 -38.81
CA ASP A 76 -26.29 -22.21 -37.72
C ASP A 76 -25.84 -23.09 -36.53
N LEU A 77 -25.04 -24.12 -36.81
CA LEU A 77 -24.35 -24.92 -35.79
C LEU A 77 -23.12 -24.23 -35.17
N GLY A 78 -22.78 -23.01 -35.60
CA GLY A 78 -21.61 -22.26 -35.14
C GLY A 78 -20.26 -22.79 -35.65
N LYS A 79 -20.26 -23.67 -36.65
CA LYS A 79 -19.07 -24.27 -37.28
C LYS A 79 -18.52 -23.38 -38.40
N TYR A 80 -18.15 -22.15 -38.04
CA TYR A 80 -17.77 -21.10 -39.00
C TYR A 80 -16.54 -21.44 -39.85
N GLN A 81 -15.55 -22.17 -39.31
CA GLN A 81 -14.37 -22.57 -40.09
C GLN A 81 -14.73 -23.55 -41.22
N GLU A 82 -15.57 -24.53 -40.93
CA GLU A 82 -16.04 -25.49 -41.93
C GLU A 82 -16.91 -24.80 -42.98
N CYS A 83 -17.81 -23.90 -42.57
CA CYS A 83 -18.61 -23.06 -43.48
C CYS A 83 -17.73 -22.25 -44.44
N ALA A 84 -16.70 -21.57 -43.94
CA ALA A 84 -15.76 -20.80 -44.77
C ALA A 84 -14.96 -21.70 -45.74
N ARG A 85 -14.58 -22.90 -45.32
CA ARG A 85 -13.87 -23.87 -46.18
C ARG A 85 -14.74 -24.36 -47.34
N LEU A 86 -16.05 -24.47 -47.13
CA LEU A 86 -16.99 -24.89 -48.18
C LEU A 86 -17.32 -23.78 -49.17
N LEU A 87 -17.65 -22.59 -48.69
CA LEU A 87 -18.08 -21.48 -49.56
C LEU A 87 -16.91 -20.69 -50.16
N GLY A 88 -15.75 -20.65 -49.50
CA GLY A 88 -14.58 -19.88 -49.96
C GLY A 88 -14.16 -20.20 -51.40
N PRO A 89 -13.90 -21.48 -51.75
CA PRO A 89 -13.54 -21.86 -53.12
C PRO A 89 -14.64 -21.54 -54.14
N LEU A 90 -15.91 -21.70 -53.76
CA LEU A 90 -17.06 -21.44 -54.63
C LEU A 90 -17.25 -19.94 -54.93
N SER A 91 -16.72 -19.06 -54.07
CA SER A 91 -16.77 -17.62 -54.30
C SER A 91 -15.86 -17.16 -55.45
N LEU A 92 -14.81 -17.93 -55.78
CA LEU A 92 -13.85 -17.62 -56.84
C LEU A 92 -14.44 -17.82 -58.25
N SER A 93 -15.46 -18.67 -58.41
CA SER A 93 -16.15 -18.86 -59.70
C SER A 93 -17.20 -17.78 -59.99
N TYR A 94 -17.42 -16.82 -59.08
CA TYR A 94 -18.45 -15.78 -59.16
C TYR A 94 -19.91 -16.28 -59.24
N GLU A 95 -20.17 -17.57 -59.06
CA GLU A 95 -21.49 -18.20 -59.18
C GLU A 95 -22.37 -18.10 -57.92
N LEU A 96 -21.80 -17.72 -56.77
CA LEU A 96 -22.56 -17.61 -55.53
C LEU A 96 -23.64 -16.51 -55.61
N ALA A 97 -24.83 -16.85 -55.14
CA ALA A 97 -25.92 -15.91 -54.97
C ALA A 97 -25.58 -14.86 -53.89
N PRO A 98 -26.16 -13.65 -53.94
CA PRO A 98 -25.91 -12.62 -52.93
C PRO A 98 -26.20 -13.08 -51.48
N GLU A 99 -27.16 -13.96 -51.27
CA GLU A 99 -27.48 -14.59 -49.99
C GLU A 99 -26.30 -15.40 -49.43
N ASP A 100 -25.63 -16.19 -50.28
CA ASP A 100 -24.52 -17.05 -49.90
C ASP A 100 -23.23 -16.24 -49.68
N LEU A 101 -23.04 -15.18 -50.48
CA LEU A 101 -21.98 -14.20 -50.26
C LEU A 101 -22.17 -13.46 -48.94
N LEU A 102 -23.41 -13.13 -48.57
CA LEU A 102 -23.73 -12.51 -47.28
C LEU A 102 -23.47 -13.48 -46.12
N LEU A 103 -23.83 -14.76 -46.28
CA LEU A 103 -23.49 -15.81 -45.32
C LEU A 103 -21.98 -15.88 -45.12
N LEU A 104 -21.21 -15.93 -46.20
CA LEU A 104 -19.75 -15.95 -46.15
C LEU A 104 -19.16 -14.71 -45.45
N ALA A 105 -19.71 -13.52 -45.73
CA ALA A 105 -19.31 -12.27 -45.06
C ALA A 105 -19.55 -12.36 -43.54
N ARG A 106 -20.70 -12.89 -43.10
CA ARG A 106 -21.00 -13.12 -41.68
C ARG A 106 -20.07 -14.15 -41.06
N THR A 107 -19.79 -15.25 -41.76
CA THR A 107 -18.86 -16.29 -41.33
C THR A 107 -17.48 -15.71 -41.03
N TYR A 108 -16.93 -14.91 -41.95
CA TYR A 108 -15.64 -14.27 -41.73
C TYR A 108 -15.67 -13.24 -40.60
N LEU A 109 -16.79 -12.54 -40.40
CA LEU A 109 -16.96 -11.65 -39.25
C LEU A 109 -16.90 -12.42 -37.92
N HIS A 110 -17.53 -13.60 -37.84
CA HIS A 110 -17.45 -14.50 -36.67
C HIS A 110 -16.05 -15.06 -36.45
N LEU A 111 -15.32 -15.36 -37.53
CA LEU A 111 -13.91 -15.78 -37.49
C LEU A 111 -12.92 -14.66 -37.17
N GLN A 112 -13.41 -13.44 -36.89
CA GLN A 112 -12.59 -12.24 -36.65
C GLN A 112 -11.71 -11.82 -37.85
N LYS A 113 -12.07 -12.26 -39.05
CA LYS A 113 -11.40 -11.94 -40.32
C LYS A 113 -12.10 -10.77 -41.00
N ALA A 114 -11.85 -9.57 -40.48
CA ALA A 114 -12.59 -8.37 -40.85
C ALA A 114 -12.33 -7.91 -42.30
N GLY A 115 -11.16 -8.18 -42.87
CA GLY A 115 -10.85 -7.85 -44.27
C GLY A 115 -11.72 -8.63 -45.24
N GLU A 116 -11.79 -9.94 -45.06
CA GLU A 116 -12.60 -10.85 -45.86
C GLU A 116 -14.10 -10.58 -45.66
N ALA A 117 -14.54 -10.38 -44.42
CA ALA A 117 -15.92 -10.01 -44.12
C ALA A 117 -16.34 -8.73 -44.88
N LEU A 118 -15.46 -7.73 -44.91
CA LEU A 118 -15.70 -6.47 -45.62
C LEU A 118 -15.70 -6.67 -47.14
N PHE A 119 -14.79 -7.49 -47.68
CA PHE A 119 -14.73 -7.81 -49.09
C PHE A 119 -16.06 -8.42 -49.58
N TYR A 120 -16.53 -9.47 -48.93
CA TYR A 120 -17.77 -10.15 -49.33
C TYR A 120 -19.01 -9.29 -49.08
N ALA A 121 -19.06 -8.51 -47.99
CA ALA A 121 -20.16 -7.58 -47.75
C ALA A 121 -20.28 -6.54 -48.88
N ARG A 122 -19.16 -5.96 -49.34
CA ARG A 122 -19.16 -5.02 -50.48
C ARG A 122 -19.59 -5.70 -51.79
N LEU A 123 -19.21 -6.97 -51.98
CA LEU A 123 -19.64 -7.72 -53.17
C LEU A 123 -21.15 -7.94 -53.17
N VAL A 124 -21.76 -8.21 -52.00
CA VAL A 124 -23.22 -8.27 -51.84
C VAL A 124 -23.86 -6.92 -52.15
N GLU A 125 -23.32 -5.81 -51.61
CA GLU A 125 -23.83 -4.46 -51.92
C GLU A 125 -23.84 -4.16 -53.43
N LYS A 126 -22.86 -4.69 -54.19
CA LYS A 126 -22.76 -4.50 -55.64
C LYS A 126 -23.66 -5.44 -56.45
N LYS A 127 -23.83 -6.70 -56.03
CA LYS A 127 -24.56 -7.73 -56.78
C LYS A 127 -26.05 -7.82 -56.41
N ALA A 128 -26.42 -7.52 -55.17
CA ALA A 128 -27.78 -7.70 -54.69
C ALA A 128 -28.73 -6.64 -55.27
N ARG A 129 -29.93 -7.07 -55.69
CA ARG A 129 -31.04 -6.17 -56.06
C ARG A 129 -32.05 -5.96 -54.93
N ARG A 130 -32.07 -6.88 -53.95
CA ARG A 130 -33.01 -6.84 -52.82
C ARG A 130 -32.48 -5.91 -51.72
N ALA A 131 -33.34 -5.01 -51.25
CA ALA A 131 -32.99 -4.03 -50.23
C ALA A 131 -32.54 -4.67 -48.91
N ASP A 132 -33.16 -5.77 -48.48
CA ASP A 132 -32.84 -6.47 -47.24
C ASP A 132 -31.40 -7.02 -47.22
N LEU A 133 -30.94 -7.58 -48.33
CA LEU A 133 -29.57 -8.08 -48.48
C LEU A 133 -28.55 -6.95 -48.47
N ILE A 134 -28.85 -5.83 -49.13
CA ILE A 134 -28.00 -4.63 -49.12
C ILE A 134 -27.90 -4.06 -47.69
N CYS A 135 -29.02 -3.94 -46.98
CA CYS A 135 -29.06 -3.49 -45.59
C CYS A 135 -28.24 -4.41 -44.68
N ALA A 136 -28.42 -5.73 -44.81
CA ALA A 136 -27.66 -6.72 -44.05
C ALA A 136 -26.16 -6.66 -44.34
N ALA A 137 -25.77 -6.50 -45.61
CA ALA A 137 -24.38 -6.37 -46.03
C ALA A 137 -23.73 -5.11 -45.45
N ARG A 138 -24.42 -3.96 -45.48
CA ARG A 138 -23.95 -2.72 -44.87
C ARG A 138 -23.72 -2.86 -43.35
N ILE A 139 -24.60 -3.57 -42.64
CA ILE A 139 -24.40 -3.87 -41.21
C ILE A 139 -23.15 -4.74 -41.00
N VAL A 140 -22.97 -5.79 -41.79
CA VAL A 140 -21.77 -6.65 -41.71
C VAL A 140 -20.50 -5.85 -42.00
N ALA A 141 -20.51 -5.00 -43.03
CA ALA A 141 -19.40 -4.11 -43.36
C ALA A 141 -19.10 -3.13 -42.22
N ALA A 142 -20.13 -2.53 -41.62
CA ALA A 142 -19.97 -1.61 -40.50
C ALA A 142 -19.38 -2.29 -39.25
N ARG A 143 -19.84 -3.51 -38.94
CA ARG A 143 -19.26 -4.35 -37.87
C ARG A 143 -17.82 -4.78 -38.18
N ALA A 144 -17.50 -5.09 -39.43
CA ALA A 144 -16.13 -5.40 -39.85
C ALA A 144 -15.20 -4.19 -39.66
N TYR A 145 -15.66 -2.98 -39.99
CA TYR A 145 -14.90 -1.75 -39.69
C TYR A 145 -14.68 -1.52 -38.20
N LEU A 146 -15.67 -1.80 -37.35
CA LEU A 146 -15.51 -1.74 -35.89
C LEU A 146 -14.43 -2.72 -35.40
N ARG A 147 -14.41 -3.95 -35.93
CA ARG A 147 -13.38 -4.95 -35.61
C ARG A 147 -11.98 -4.50 -36.02
N ASN A 148 -11.87 -3.80 -37.16
CA ASN A 148 -10.63 -3.15 -37.60
C ASN A 148 -10.34 -1.81 -36.88
N ARG A 149 -11.13 -1.43 -35.87
CA ARG A 149 -11.02 -0.16 -35.11
C ARG A 149 -11.19 1.10 -35.95
N ILE A 150 -11.77 1.00 -37.16
CA ILE A 150 -12.05 2.13 -38.05
C ILE A 150 -13.46 2.67 -37.77
N LYS A 151 -13.59 3.37 -36.64
CA LYS A 151 -14.90 3.83 -36.12
C LYS A 151 -15.65 4.78 -37.06
N THR A 152 -14.93 5.65 -37.76
CA THR A 152 -15.54 6.63 -38.68
C THR A 152 -16.26 5.95 -39.84
N LYS A 153 -15.62 5.00 -40.52
CA LYS A 153 -16.22 4.23 -41.62
C LYS A 153 -17.34 3.31 -41.14
N ALA A 154 -17.23 2.77 -39.93
CA ALA A 154 -18.32 2.02 -39.31
C ALA A 154 -19.58 2.89 -39.12
N ALA A 155 -19.41 4.09 -38.57
CA ALA A 155 -20.51 5.03 -38.37
C ALA A 155 -21.11 5.49 -39.71
N GLU A 156 -20.28 5.76 -40.71
CA GLU A 156 -20.72 6.10 -42.06
C GLU A 156 -21.62 5.00 -42.65
N LYS A 157 -21.15 3.75 -42.64
CA LYS A 157 -21.93 2.63 -43.16
C LYS A 157 -23.23 2.38 -42.38
N ALA A 158 -23.21 2.55 -41.06
CA ALA A 158 -24.43 2.46 -40.27
C ALA A 158 -25.43 3.60 -40.60
N ARG A 159 -24.96 4.82 -40.85
CA ARG A 159 -25.83 5.93 -41.28
C ARG A 159 -26.43 5.72 -42.67
N GLU A 160 -25.74 5.03 -43.57
CA GLU A 160 -26.33 4.63 -44.85
C GLU A 160 -27.56 3.74 -44.65
N VAL A 161 -27.52 2.81 -43.68
CA VAL A 161 -28.68 1.96 -43.34
C VAL A 161 -29.84 2.80 -42.82
N LEU A 162 -29.58 3.78 -41.95
CA LEU A 162 -30.61 4.68 -41.41
C LEU A 162 -31.28 5.57 -42.47
N LYS A 163 -30.56 5.92 -43.54
CA LYS A 163 -31.06 6.77 -44.64
C LYS A 163 -31.81 5.98 -45.72
N SER A 164 -31.66 4.66 -45.76
CA SER A 164 -32.28 3.79 -46.76
C SER A 164 -33.58 3.15 -46.25
N ALA A 165 -34.40 2.61 -47.17
CA ALA A 165 -35.63 1.87 -46.86
C ALA A 165 -35.34 0.47 -46.29
N CYS A 166 -34.59 0.41 -45.18
CA CYS A 166 -34.27 -0.82 -44.48
C CYS A 166 -35.36 -1.20 -43.48
N ALA A 167 -35.57 -2.51 -43.28
CA ALA A 167 -36.47 -3.00 -42.24
C ALA A 167 -35.97 -2.64 -40.82
N LYS A 168 -36.91 -2.51 -39.88
CA LYS A 168 -36.65 -2.15 -38.47
C LYS A 168 -35.50 -2.93 -37.81
N PRO A 169 -35.34 -4.26 -38.00
CA PRO A 169 -34.21 -4.99 -37.40
C PRO A 169 -32.83 -4.51 -37.87
N PHE A 170 -32.71 -4.06 -39.12
CA PHE A 170 -31.44 -3.55 -39.66
C PHE A 170 -31.18 -2.13 -39.15
N ILE A 171 -32.22 -1.29 -39.08
CA ILE A 171 -32.12 0.05 -38.48
C ILE A 171 -31.65 -0.07 -37.02
N ALA A 172 -32.24 -0.98 -36.25
CA ALA A 172 -31.89 -1.22 -34.87
C ALA A 172 -30.41 -1.66 -34.72
N GLN A 173 -29.94 -2.59 -35.56
CA GLN A 173 -28.53 -3.00 -35.59
C GLN A 173 -27.59 -1.85 -36.01
N ALA A 174 -28.03 -0.95 -36.90
CA ALA A 174 -27.24 0.23 -37.26
C ALA A 174 -27.07 1.17 -36.08
N LEU A 175 -28.10 1.35 -35.25
CA LEU A 175 -28.01 2.16 -34.04
C LEU A 175 -27.01 1.58 -33.02
N GLU A 176 -26.98 0.25 -32.84
CA GLU A 176 -25.96 -0.41 -32.00
C GLU A 176 -24.54 -0.16 -32.53
N VAL A 177 -24.34 -0.31 -33.84
CA VAL A 177 -23.05 -0.03 -34.48
C VAL A 177 -22.64 1.43 -34.29
N LEU A 178 -23.58 2.38 -34.39
CA LEU A 178 -23.28 3.80 -34.14
C LEU A 178 -22.83 4.04 -32.70
N LEU A 179 -23.45 3.39 -31.73
CA LEU A 179 -23.02 3.46 -30.32
C LEU A 179 -21.62 2.89 -30.12
N GLU A 180 -21.34 1.72 -30.68
CA GLU A 180 -20.01 1.11 -30.64
C GLU A 180 -18.94 1.98 -31.34
N ALA A 181 -19.32 2.67 -32.41
CA ALA A 181 -18.47 3.63 -33.11
C ALA A 181 -18.22 4.92 -32.31
N GLY A 182 -18.93 5.15 -31.20
CA GLY A 182 -18.76 6.32 -30.34
C GLY A 182 -19.70 7.49 -30.64
N THR A 183 -20.79 7.24 -31.38
CA THR A 183 -21.84 8.23 -31.60
C THR A 183 -22.49 8.62 -30.25
N PRO A 184 -22.77 9.91 -29.99
CA PRO A 184 -23.40 10.34 -28.74
C PRO A 184 -24.72 9.61 -28.49
N ILE A 185 -24.90 9.08 -27.29
CA ILE A 185 -26.11 8.34 -26.90
C ILE A 185 -27.38 9.18 -27.07
N GLN A 186 -27.28 10.50 -26.93
CA GLN A 186 -28.39 11.44 -27.10
C GLN A 186 -28.93 11.44 -28.53
N GLU A 187 -28.07 11.29 -29.53
CA GLU A 187 -28.48 11.16 -30.94
C GLU A 187 -29.31 9.89 -31.12
N ILE A 188 -28.86 8.78 -30.52
CA ILE A 188 -29.58 7.50 -30.57
C ILE A 188 -30.91 7.55 -29.82
N GLN A 189 -30.98 8.26 -28.69
CA GLN A 189 -32.23 8.48 -27.96
C GLN A 189 -33.26 9.25 -28.80
N GLN A 190 -32.86 10.18 -29.66
CA GLN A 190 -33.79 10.88 -30.56
C GLN A 190 -34.38 9.93 -31.60
N TYR A 191 -33.59 8.98 -32.13
CA TYR A 191 -34.12 7.94 -33.02
C TYR A 191 -35.12 7.04 -32.30
N LEU A 192 -34.80 6.57 -31.09
CA LEU A 192 -35.70 5.74 -30.30
C LEU A 192 -36.98 6.48 -29.88
N ALA A 193 -36.91 7.78 -29.62
CA ALA A 193 -38.10 8.58 -29.31
C ALA A 193 -39.07 8.69 -30.49
N ARG A 194 -38.55 8.72 -31.72
CA ARG A 194 -39.36 8.76 -32.95
C ARG A 194 -39.90 7.39 -33.36
N GLN A 195 -39.17 6.31 -33.03
CA GLN A 195 -39.54 4.93 -33.35
C GLN A 195 -39.29 4.02 -32.14
N PRO A 196 -40.16 4.05 -31.12
CA PRO A 196 -39.99 3.31 -29.86
C PRO A 196 -39.89 1.79 -30.06
N GLU A 197 -40.51 1.25 -31.10
CA GLU A 197 -40.49 -0.17 -31.42
C GLU A 197 -39.10 -0.73 -31.79
N LEU A 198 -38.15 0.14 -32.15
CA LEU A 198 -36.77 -0.28 -32.43
C LEU A 198 -36.07 -0.88 -31.19
N GLU A 199 -36.57 -0.54 -30.01
CA GLU A 199 -36.07 -1.03 -28.73
C GLU A 199 -36.10 -2.56 -28.60
N PHE A 200 -37.07 -3.23 -29.25
CA PHE A 200 -37.20 -4.69 -29.21
C PHE A 200 -36.16 -5.41 -30.10
N TYR A 201 -35.65 -4.72 -31.12
CA TYR A 201 -34.74 -5.31 -32.11
C TYR A 201 -33.25 -5.06 -31.83
N ALA A 202 -32.94 -4.12 -30.92
CA ALA A 202 -31.58 -3.76 -30.54
C ALA A 202 -31.45 -3.62 -29.01
N PRO A 203 -31.56 -4.73 -28.26
CA PRO A 203 -31.46 -4.68 -26.81
C PRO A 203 -30.11 -4.12 -26.35
N GLY A 204 -29.04 -4.27 -27.14
CA GLY A 204 -27.70 -3.79 -26.81
C GLY A 204 -27.64 -2.28 -26.51
N ILE A 205 -28.55 -1.48 -27.10
CA ILE A 205 -28.66 -0.05 -26.80
C ILE A 205 -28.88 0.19 -25.30
N PHE A 206 -29.68 -0.65 -24.63
CA PHE A 206 -29.95 -0.51 -23.20
C PHE A 206 -28.74 -0.78 -22.32
N LYS A 207 -27.80 -1.64 -22.76
CA LYS A 207 -26.52 -1.81 -22.08
C LYS A 207 -25.70 -0.52 -22.12
N PHE A 208 -25.63 0.14 -23.27
CA PHE A 208 -24.96 1.43 -23.42
C PHE A 208 -25.64 2.55 -22.62
N LEU A 209 -26.98 2.58 -22.61
CA LEU A 209 -27.75 3.50 -21.76
C LEU A 209 -27.45 3.28 -20.28
N GLY A 210 -27.39 2.02 -19.85
CA GLY A 210 -27.01 1.65 -18.49
C GLY A 210 -25.64 2.19 -18.11
N ASP A 211 -24.62 1.93 -18.93
CA ASP A 211 -23.26 2.45 -18.74
C ASP A 211 -23.24 3.99 -18.71
N TYR A 212 -23.98 4.64 -19.61
CA TYR A 212 -24.09 6.10 -19.65
C TYR A 212 -24.71 6.68 -18.38
N PHE A 213 -25.86 6.15 -17.95
CA PHE A 213 -26.54 6.61 -16.75
C PHE A 213 -25.70 6.33 -15.49
N LEU A 214 -24.97 5.22 -15.46
CA LEU A 214 -24.05 4.89 -14.38
C LEU A 214 -22.95 5.95 -14.24
N ARG A 215 -22.31 6.33 -15.37
CA ARG A 215 -21.29 7.41 -15.40
C ARG A 215 -21.84 8.76 -14.96
N LYS A 216 -23.11 9.05 -15.28
CA LYS A 216 -23.82 10.27 -14.84
C LYS A 216 -24.33 10.18 -13.39
N GLY A 217 -24.13 9.06 -12.70
CA GLY A 217 -24.62 8.85 -11.33
C GLY A 217 -26.14 8.68 -11.22
N LYS A 218 -26.85 8.51 -12.34
CA LYS A 218 -28.31 8.29 -12.40
C LYS A 218 -28.62 6.81 -12.15
N LEU A 219 -28.36 6.33 -10.93
CA LEU A 219 -28.33 4.89 -10.61
C LEU A 219 -29.63 4.15 -10.92
N LYS A 220 -30.80 4.74 -10.63
CA LYS A 220 -32.10 4.10 -10.91
C LYS A 220 -32.32 3.88 -12.41
N LYS A 221 -31.98 4.89 -13.24
CA LYS A 221 -32.07 4.78 -14.71
C LYS A 221 -31.07 3.78 -15.28
N ALA A 222 -29.87 3.70 -14.69
CA ALA A 222 -28.87 2.71 -15.08
C ALA A 222 -29.35 1.28 -14.80
N GLU A 223 -29.95 1.09 -13.62
CA GLU A 223 -30.56 -0.15 -13.21
C GLU A 223 -31.70 -0.58 -14.14
N GLU A 224 -32.67 0.32 -14.40
CA GLU A 224 -33.78 0.09 -15.34
C GLU A 224 -33.25 -0.31 -16.74
N ALA A 225 -32.23 0.39 -17.24
CA ALA A 225 -31.64 0.10 -18.54
C ALA A 225 -30.94 -1.27 -18.57
N TYR A 226 -30.13 -1.62 -17.56
CA TYR A 226 -29.50 -2.94 -17.54
C TYR A 226 -30.50 -4.08 -17.41
N PHE A 227 -31.55 -3.96 -16.58
CA PHE A 227 -32.58 -4.98 -16.50
C PHE A 227 -33.37 -5.10 -17.80
N ARG A 228 -33.67 -3.98 -18.47
CA ARG A 228 -34.29 -4.00 -19.79
C ARG A 228 -33.42 -4.71 -20.83
N TYR A 229 -32.10 -4.48 -20.80
CA TYR A 229 -31.14 -5.20 -21.64
C TYR A 229 -31.19 -6.71 -21.38
N LEU A 230 -31.10 -7.14 -20.11
CA LEU A 230 -31.08 -8.55 -19.76
C LEU A 230 -32.38 -9.25 -20.16
N ASN A 231 -33.53 -8.62 -19.90
CA ASN A 231 -34.85 -9.16 -20.23
C ASN A 231 -35.06 -9.30 -21.75
N LEU A 232 -34.63 -8.32 -22.54
CA LEU A 232 -34.83 -8.33 -23.99
C LEU A 232 -33.79 -9.17 -24.75
N SER A 233 -32.55 -9.24 -24.25
CA SER A 233 -31.47 -9.96 -24.94
C SER A 233 -31.40 -11.46 -24.59
N GLY A 234 -31.97 -11.87 -23.45
CA GLY A 234 -31.82 -13.23 -22.92
C GLY A 234 -30.40 -13.60 -22.51
N ARG A 235 -29.47 -12.63 -22.43
CA ARG A 235 -28.05 -12.87 -22.14
C ARG A 235 -27.75 -12.88 -20.64
N GLU A 236 -28.29 -13.87 -19.95
CA GLU A 236 -28.11 -14.04 -18.50
C GLU A 236 -26.64 -14.17 -18.09
N ASN A 237 -25.78 -14.70 -18.96
CA ASN A 237 -24.34 -14.81 -18.74
C ASN A 237 -23.63 -13.45 -18.61
N GLU A 238 -24.20 -12.36 -19.12
CA GLU A 238 -23.67 -11.00 -18.94
C GLU A 238 -24.16 -10.33 -17.64
N ALA A 239 -25.19 -10.87 -16.99
CA ALA A 239 -25.78 -10.28 -15.79
C ALA A 239 -24.76 -10.08 -14.66
N PRO A 240 -23.84 -11.02 -14.35
CA PRO A 240 -22.93 -10.85 -13.22
C PRO A 240 -22.08 -9.57 -13.27
N GLU A 241 -21.56 -9.22 -14.45
CA GLU A 241 -20.76 -8.01 -14.63
C GLU A 241 -21.59 -6.74 -14.42
N LEU A 242 -22.79 -6.69 -15.00
CA LEU A 242 -23.68 -5.52 -14.91
C LEU A 242 -24.19 -5.31 -13.49
N LEU A 243 -24.57 -6.39 -12.80
CA LEU A 243 -25.05 -6.33 -11.41
C LEU A 243 -23.93 -5.93 -10.45
N LEU A 244 -22.69 -6.37 -10.68
CA LEU A 244 -21.56 -5.91 -9.86
C LEU A 244 -21.30 -4.41 -10.06
N LYS A 245 -21.35 -3.92 -11.31
CA LYS A 245 -21.24 -2.48 -11.61
C LYS A 245 -22.30 -1.66 -10.87
N LEU A 246 -23.56 -2.12 -10.86
CA LEU A 246 -24.62 -1.49 -10.09
C LEU A 246 -24.34 -1.53 -8.59
N GLY A 247 -23.99 -2.70 -8.05
CA GLY A 247 -23.67 -2.88 -6.64
C GLY A 247 -22.59 -1.91 -6.16
N GLU A 248 -21.47 -1.85 -6.88
CA GLU A 248 -20.35 -0.95 -6.58
C GLU A 248 -20.74 0.53 -6.69
N ALA A 249 -21.56 0.90 -7.69
CA ALA A 249 -22.02 2.27 -7.86
C ALA A 249 -22.97 2.70 -6.72
N TYR A 250 -23.90 1.83 -6.31
CA TYR A 250 -24.75 2.06 -5.15
C TYR A 250 -23.94 2.15 -3.85
N PHE A 251 -22.94 1.29 -3.68
CA PHE A 251 -22.05 1.28 -2.52
C PHE A 251 -21.28 2.61 -2.38
N ARG A 252 -20.62 3.07 -3.45
CA ARG A 252 -19.87 4.34 -3.46
C ARG A 252 -20.72 5.58 -3.22
N ARG A 253 -22.03 5.50 -3.51
CA ARG A 253 -23.00 6.57 -3.24
C ARG A 253 -23.65 6.47 -1.85
N GLY A 254 -23.17 5.58 -0.98
CA GLY A 254 -23.71 5.38 0.37
C GLY A 254 -25.06 4.68 0.42
N ARG A 255 -25.59 4.18 -0.70
CA ARG A 255 -26.88 3.48 -0.77
C ARG A 255 -26.72 1.99 -0.44
N ILE A 256 -26.25 1.73 0.78
CA ILE A 256 -25.79 0.42 1.25
C ILE A 256 -26.86 -0.67 1.13
N ARG A 257 -28.13 -0.37 1.49
CA ARG A 257 -29.24 -1.32 1.39
C ARG A 257 -29.42 -1.84 -0.04
N ARG A 258 -29.37 -0.95 -1.04
CA ARG A 258 -29.56 -1.33 -2.45
C ARG A 258 -28.33 -2.10 -2.98
N ALA A 259 -27.13 -1.67 -2.64
CA ALA A 259 -25.89 -2.39 -2.99
C ALA A 259 -25.90 -3.84 -2.48
N ARG A 260 -26.31 -4.04 -1.22
CA ARG A 260 -26.43 -5.36 -0.59
C ARG A 260 -27.38 -6.30 -1.35
N ILE A 261 -28.46 -5.79 -1.94
CA ILE A 261 -29.38 -6.62 -2.75
C ILE A 261 -28.64 -7.22 -3.94
N PHE A 262 -27.91 -6.40 -4.70
CA PHE A 262 -27.14 -6.88 -5.86
C PHE A 262 -26.04 -7.86 -5.47
N TYR A 263 -25.32 -7.59 -4.39
CA TYR A 263 -24.29 -8.51 -3.93
C TYR A 263 -24.87 -9.86 -3.47
N LYS A 264 -26.01 -9.85 -2.78
CA LYS A 264 -26.72 -11.09 -2.42
C LYS A 264 -27.13 -11.86 -3.67
N LEU A 265 -27.78 -11.18 -4.62
CA LEU A 265 -28.23 -11.78 -5.86
C LEU A 265 -27.08 -12.43 -6.64
N LEU A 266 -25.93 -11.74 -6.77
CA LEU A 266 -24.72 -12.30 -7.37
C LEU A 266 -24.23 -13.55 -6.64
N ALA A 267 -24.16 -13.49 -5.31
CA ALA A 267 -23.67 -14.57 -4.49
C ALA A 267 -24.58 -15.81 -4.52
N THR A 268 -25.89 -15.65 -4.75
CA THR A 268 -26.87 -16.74 -4.77
C THR A 268 -27.12 -17.30 -6.17
N ALA A 269 -27.31 -16.44 -7.17
CA ALA A 269 -27.70 -16.87 -8.52
C ALA A 269 -26.50 -17.22 -9.41
N TRP A 270 -25.32 -16.62 -9.17
CA TRP A 270 -24.11 -16.88 -9.95
C TRP A 270 -22.88 -17.20 -9.09
N PRO A 271 -22.97 -18.15 -8.13
CA PRO A 271 -21.98 -18.36 -7.07
C PRO A 271 -20.56 -18.70 -7.55
N HIS A 272 -20.42 -19.19 -8.79
CA HIS A 272 -19.14 -19.62 -9.38
C HIS A 272 -18.39 -18.51 -10.13
N THR A 273 -19.03 -17.36 -10.35
CA THR A 273 -18.45 -16.25 -11.11
C THR A 273 -17.46 -15.43 -10.29
N ASP A 274 -16.52 -14.75 -10.96
CA ASP A 274 -15.59 -13.82 -10.31
C ASP A 274 -16.34 -12.69 -9.60
N GLN A 275 -17.41 -12.20 -10.22
CA GLN A 275 -18.28 -11.15 -9.69
C GLN A 275 -18.94 -11.55 -8.38
N ALA A 276 -19.35 -12.81 -8.25
CA ALA A 276 -19.87 -13.33 -6.99
C ALA A 276 -18.82 -13.36 -5.88
N ARG A 277 -17.53 -13.56 -6.18
CA ARG A 277 -16.46 -13.47 -5.17
C ARG A 277 -16.28 -12.05 -4.66
N PHE A 278 -16.27 -11.06 -5.55
CA PHE A 278 -16.26 -9.64 -5.15
C PHE A 278 -17.51 -9.28 -4.33
N ALA A 279 -18.68 -9.78 -4.74
CA ALA A 279 -19.91 -9.59 -3.99
C ALA A 279 -19.86 -10.21 -2.58
N LYS A 280 -19.31 -11.43 -2.43
CA LYS A 280 -19.08 -12.06 -1.13
C LYS A 280 -18.16 -11.21 -0.25
N PHE A 281 -17.03 -10.76 -0.77
CA PHE A 281 -16.15 -9.82 -0.07
C PHE A 281 -16.92 -8.57 0.41
N ARG A 282 -17.73 -7.96 -0.46
CA ARG A 282 -18.53 -6.78 -0.10
C ARG A 282 -19.56 -7.07 0.98
N LEU A 283 -20.22 -8.23 0.96
CA LEU A 283 -21.19 -8.61 1.99
C LEU A 283 -20.53 -8.74 3.36
N TYR A 284 -19.38 -9.42 3.44
CA TYR A 284 -18.63 -9.51 4.71
C TYR A 284 -18.06 -8.17 5.15
N HIS A 285 -17.56 -7.36 4.22
CA HIS A 285 -17.06 -6.01 4.53
C HIS A 285 -18.17 -5.11 5.07
N LEU A 286 -19.37 -5.19 4.50
CA LEU A 286 -20.54 -4.46 4.98
C LEU A 286 -20.99 -4.91 6.38
N SER A 287 -20.98 -6.22 6.66
CA SER A 287 -21.24 -6.72 8.01
C SER A 287 -20.19 -6.20 8.98
N TYR A 288 -18.90 -6.34 8.63
CA TYR A 288 -17.78 -5.85 9.44
C TYR A 288 -17.93 -4.36 9.80
N ILE A 289 -18.25 -3.49 8.84
CA ILE A 289 -18.46 -2.05 9.09
C ILE A 289 -19.65 -1.83 10.04
N LEU A 290 -20.77 -2.54 9.81
CA LEU A 290 -21.97 -2.40 10.62
C LEU A 290 -21.71 -2.82 12.07
N ASP A 291 -21.16 -4.02 12.25
CA ASP A 291 -20.87 -4.61 13.55
C ASP A 291 -19.87 -3.74 14.32
N LYS A 292 -18.82 -3.24 13.64
CA LYS A 292 -17.87 -2.28 14.24
C LYS A 292 -18.54 -0.98 14.68
N ARG A 293 -19.48 -0.45 13.89
CA ARG A 293 -20.23 0.77 14.25
C ARG A 293 -21.17 0.56 15.45
N LEU A 294 -21.70 -0.65 15.60
CA LEU A 294 -22.55 -1.04 16.72
C LEU A 294 -21.75 -1.47 17.97
N GLY A 295 -20.42 -1.49 17.91
CA GLY A 295 -19.58 -1.99 19.00
C GLY A 295 -19.64 -3.51 19.20
N LEU A 296 -20.12 -4.25 18.20
CA LEU A 296 -20.23 -5.71 18.25
C LEU A 296 -18.90 -6.39 17.90
N PRO A 297 -18.62 -7.59 18.43
CA PRO A 297 -17.44 -8.36 18.05
C PRO A 297 -17.42 -8.68 16.55
N THR A 298 -16.28 -8.44 15.89
CA THR A 298 -16.13 -8.65 14.44
C THR A 298 -15.31 -9.90 14.06
N VAL A 299 -15.05 -10.80 15.01
CA VAL A 299 -14.11 -11.92 14.85
C VAL A 299 -14.47 -12.81 13.66
N GLU A 300 -15.74 -13.16 13.50
CA GLU A 300 -16.20 -14.04 12.42
C GLU A 300 -16.09 -13.37 11.03
N GLN A 301 -16.41 -12.08 10.95
CA GLN A 301 -16.25 -11.30 9.72
C GLN A 301 -14.76 -11.21 9.35
N ARG A 302 -13.86 -10.98 10.32
CA ARG A 302 -12.41 -10.93 10.06
C ARG A 302 -11.87 -12.28 9.58
N LYS A 303 -12.29 -13.39 10.21
CA LYS A 303 -11.94 -14.76 9.77
C LYS A 303 -12.38 -15.04 8.33
N ALA A 304 -13.55 -14.56 7.92
CA ALA A 304 -14.04 -14.72 6.55
C ALA A 304 -13.37 -13.77 5.54
N LEU A 305 -13.07 -12.53 5.94
CA LEU A 305 -12.50 -11.50 5.06
C LEU A 305 -11.06 -11.84 4.64
N ILE A 306 -10.19 -12.26 5.55
CA ILE A 306 -8.76 -12.47 5.24
C ILE A 306 -8.56 -13.49 4.10
N PRO A 307 -9.17 -14.69 4.11
CA PRO A 307 -9.06 -15.65 3.00
C PRO A 307 -9.61 -15.09 1.68
N LEU A 308 -10.75 -14.38 1.71
CA LEU A 308 -11.33 -13.77 0.52
C LEU A 308 -10.41 -12.71 -0.08
N ILE A 309 -9.85 -11.82 0.74
CA ILE A 309 -8.90 -10.79 0.29
C ILE A 309 -7.68 -11.46 -0.36
N ASN A 310 -7.17 -12.53 0.24
CA ASN A 310 -6.05 -13.29 -0.31
C ASN A 310 -6.39 -13.96 -1.65
N GLU A 311 -7.60 -14.49 -1.81
CA GLU A 311 -8.07 -15.03 -3.09
C GLU A 311 -8.15 -13.92 -4.16
N LEU A 312 -8.76 -12.77 -3.84
CA LEU A 312 -8.87 -11.63 -4.75
C LEU A 312 -7.49 -11.12 -5.19
N ARG A 313 -6.53 -11.04 -4.27
CA ARG A 313 -5.15 -10.62 -4.55
C ARG A 313 -4.43 -11.57 -5.50
N ARG A 314 -4.66 -12.89 -5.38
CA ARG A 314 -4.04 -13.91 -6.24
C ARG A 314 -4.66 -13.95 -7.63
N ARG A 315 -5.99 -13.97 -7.72
CA ARG A 315 -6.73 -14.17 -8.98
C ARG A 315 -6.99 -12.87 -9.75
N HIS A 316 -7.17 -11.76 -9.05
CA HIS A 316 -7.60 -10.49 -9.65
C HIS A 316 -6.76 -9.29 -9.19
N PRO A 317 -5.42 -9.32 -9.33
CA PRO A 317 -4.54 -8.28 -8.79
C PRO A 317 -4.79 -6.88 -9.35
N ARG A 318 -5.34 -6.77 -10.58
CA ARG A 318 -5.61 -5.50 -11.28
C ARG A 318 -7.03 -4.95 -11.06
N ASN A 319 -7.91 -5.69 -10.40
CA ASN A 319 -9.28 -5.21 -10.16
C ASN A 319 -9.26 -4.07 -9.13
N PRO A 320 -10.02 -2.97 -9.32
CA PRO A 320 -10.05 -1.83 -8.39
C PRO A 320 -10.45 -2.17 -6.93
N ILE A 321 -11.20 -3.26 -6.71
CA ILE A 321 -11.62 -3.70 -5.37
C ILE A 321 -10.45 -4.36 -4.62
N THR A 322 -9.52 -5.00 -5.33
CA THR A 322 -8.40 -5.74 -4.74
C THR A 322 -7.45 -4.88 -3.89
N PRO A 323 -6.95 -3.71 -4.34
CA PRO A 323 -6.15 -2.86 -3.46
C PRO A 323 -6.98 -2.28 -2.29
N GLU A 324 -8.26 -2.00 -2.46
CA GLU A 324 -9.13 -1.62 -1.33
C GLU A 324 -9.17 -2.75 -0.28
N ALA A 325 -9.35 -3.97 -0.74
CA ALA A 325 -9.41 -5.18 0.07
C ALA A 325 -8.08 -5.44 0.82
N GLN A 326 -6.93 -5.31 0.16
CA GLN A 326 -5.64 -5.47 0.83
C GLN A 326 -5.35 -4.33 1.84
N ALA A 327 -5.78 -3.09 1.56
CA ALA A 327 -5.67 -2.02 2.54
C ALA A 327 -6.49 -2.31 3.81
N LEU A 328 -7.68 -2.92 3.66
CA LEU A 328 -8.47 -3.41 4.79
C LEU A 328 -7.76 -4.52 5.55
N GLU A 329 -7.11 -5.48 4.86
CA GLU A 329 -6.38 -6.59 5.48
C GLU A 329 -5.35 -6.13 6.52
N ILE A 330 -4.61 -5.05 6.23
CA ILE A 330 -3.63 -4.48 7.16
C ILE A 330 -4.30 -4.08 8.48
N GLN A 331 -5.46 -3.42 8.40
CA GLN A 331 -6.24 -3.04 9.58
C GLN A 331 -6.77 -4.26 10.32
N LEU A 332 -7.23 -5.29 9.60
CA LEU A 332 -7.71 -6.52 10.22
C LEU A 332 -6.59 -7.22 11.01
N TYR A 333 -5.35 -7.22 10.50
CA TYR A 333 -4.21 -7.76 11.25
C TYR A 333 -3.85 -6.93 12.49
N LEU A 334 -3.99 -5.61 12.46
CA LEU A 334 -3.80 -4.77 13.65
C LEU A 334 -4.85 -5.08 14.72
N GLU A 335 -6.12 -5.22 14.32
CA GLU A 335 -7.23 -5.60 15.21
C GLU A 335 -7.09 -7.02 15.77
N ASP A 336 -6.40 -7.91 15.05
CA ASP A 336 -6.05 -9.26 15.51
C ASP A 336 -4.78 -9.31 16.37
N HIS A 337 -4.21 -8.15 16.75
CA HIS A 337 -2.95 -8.03 17.48
C HIS A 337 -1.76 -8.74 16.79
N LYS A 338 -1.73 -8.72 15.44
CA LYS A 338 -0.66 -9.29 14.60
C LYS A 338 0.12 -8.16 13.89
N PRO A 339 0.85 -7.31 14.61
CA PRO A 339 1.49 -6.12 14.04
C PRO A 339 2.60 -6.47 13.03
N GLU A 340 3.27 -7.61 13.18
CA GLU A 340 4.24 -8.11 12.19
C GLU A 340 3.59 -8.36 10.82
N LYS A 341 2.48 -9.12 10.79
CA LYS A 341 1.74 -9.39 9.56
C LYS A 341 1.15 -8.13 8.95
N ALA A 342 0.64 -7.22 9.78
CA ALA A 342 0.19 -5.90 9.32
C ALA A 342 1.32 -5.11 8.66
N PHE A 343 2.51 -5.07 9.29
CA PHE A 343 3.69 -4.39 8.77
C PHE A 343 4.10 -4.97 7.40
N GLU A 344 4.23 -6.30 7.29
CA GLU A 344 4.59 -6.97 6.04
C GLU A 344 3.55 -6.75 4.94
N THR A 345 2.27 -6.84 5.29
CA THR A 345 1.16 -6.64 4.34
C THR A 345 1.12 -5.20 3.83
N ALA A 346 1.44 -4.22 4.67
CA ALA A 346 1.53 -2.81 4.27
C ALA A 346 2.71 -2.58 3.31
N VAL A 347 3.86 -3.23 3.55
CA VAL A 347 5.00 -3.18 2.62
C VAL A 347 4.66 -3.84 1.28
N ASP A 348 4.04 -5.03 1.29
CA ASP A 348 3.58 -5.71 0.07
C ASP A 348 2.60 -4.82 -0.72
N PHE A 349 1.69 -4.14 -0.01
CA PHE A 349 0.76 -3.20 -0.62
C PHE A 349 1.48 -2.04 -1.33
N MET A 350 2.38 -1.35 -0.63
CA MET A 350 3.12 -0.21 -1.20
C MET A 350 3.96 -0.61 -2.40
N ARG A 351 4.45 -1.85 -2.42
CA ARG A 351 5.22 -2.41 -3.54
C ARG A 351 4.35 -2.73 -4.75
N ARG A 352 3.20 -3.38 -4.55
CA ARG A 352 2.30 -3.79 -5.65
C ARG A 352 1.47 -2.65 -6.21
N TYR A 353 1.11 -1.69 -5.36
CA TYR A 353 0.14 -0.65 -5.66
C TYR A 353 0.66 0.78 -5.44
N PRO A 354 1.80 1.17 -6.05
CA PRO A 354 2.46 2.46 -5.82
C PRO A 354 1.69 3.67 -6.37
N ARG A 355 0.57 3.47 -7.07
CA ARG A 355 -0.33 4.53 -7.57
C ARG A 355 -1.76 4.40 -7.02
N SER A 356 -1.96 3.60 -5.99
CA SER A 356 -3.29 3.37 -5.43
C SER A 356 -3.79 4.59 -4.65
N PRO A 357 -5.09 4.94 -4.75
CA PRO A 357 -5.69 6.01 -3.95
C PRO A 357 -5.66 5.70 -2.44
N PHE A 358 -5.41 4.44 -2.05
CA PHE A 358 -5.36 4.03 -0.65
C PHE A 358 -3.99 4.20 0.01
N LEU A 359 -2.97 4.67 -0.70
CA LEU A 359 -1.60 4.78 -0.18
C LEU A 359 -1.49 5.64 1.08
N SER A 360 -2.16 6.79 1.13
CA SER A 360 -2.12 7.66 2.31
C SER A 360 -2.64 6.94 3.57
N ARG A 361 -3.75 6.20 3.45
CA ARG A 361 -4.27 5.37 4.54
C ARG A 361 -3.28 4.25 4.91
N VAL A 362 -2.69 3.61 3.91
CA VAL A 362 -1.72 2.52 4.15
C VAL A 362 -0.43 3.03 4.81
N HIS A 363 0.03 4.24 4.51
CA HIS A 363 1.17 4.85 5.22
C HIS A 363 0.87 5.02 6.73
N GLY A 364 -0.34 5.47 7.07
CA GLY A 364 -0.78 5.56 8.46
C GLY A 364 -0.80 4.20 9.16
N LEU A 365 -1.45 3.20 8.54
CA LEU A 365 -1.51 1.84 9.06
C LEU A 365 -0.12 1.17 9.15
N PHE A 366 0.77 1.46 8.19
CA PHE A 366 2.16 1.02 8.22
C PHE A 366 2.88 1.57 9.46
N CYS A 367 2.68 2.85 9.78
CA CYS A 367 3.30 3.45 10.96
C CYS A 367 2.76 2.92 12.28
N GLU A 368 1.47 2.67 12.35
CA GLU A 368 0.86 2.02 13.51
C GLU A 368 1.42 0.60 13.70
N ALA A 369 1.44 -0.19 12.62
CA ALA A 369 2.01 -1.54 12.62
C ALA A 369 3.49 -1.54 12.98
N ALA A 370 4.26 -0.63 12.40
CA ALA A 370 5.69 -0.46 12.69
C ALA A 370 5.90 -0.09 14.16
N ASN A 371 5.11 0.81 14.73
CA ASN A 371 5.22 1.18 16.13
C ASN A 371 5.06 -0.05 17.03
N LEU A 372 3.95 -0.79 16.87
CA LEU A 372 3.65 -1.96 17.69
C LEU A 372 4.68 -3.07 17.51
N TYR A 373 5.07 -3.35 16.27
CA TYR A 373 6.02 -4.42 15.95
C TYR A 373 7.42 -4.11 16.46
N LEU A 374 7.95 -2.91 16.15
CA LEU A 374 9.30 -2.52 16.57
C LEU A 374 9.40 -2.31 18.08
N ALA A 375 8.35 -1.79 18.73
CA ALA A 375 8.29 -1.72 20.19
C ALA A 375 8.40 -3.11 20.82
N SER A 376 7.64 -4.09 20.33
CA SER A 376 7.72 -5.49 20.79
C SER A 376 9.11 -6.08 20.61
N LEU A 377 9.74 -5.87 19.44
CA LEU A 377 11.12 -6.33 19.20
C LEU A 377 12.11 -5.65 20.15
N PHE A 378 11.95 -4.36 20.40
CA PHE A 378 12.80 -3.59 21.30
C PHE A 378 12.69 -4.11 22.74
N THR A 379 11.47 -4.34 23.25
CA THR A 379 11.24 -4.91 24.58
C THR A 379 11.86 -6.30 24.74
N ARG A 380 11.82 -7.11 23.67
CA ARG A 380 12.49 -8.43 23.63
C ARG A 380 14.00 -8.37 23.40
N LYS A 381 14.59 -7.17 23.37
CA LYS A 381 16.01 -6.91 23.07
C LYS A 381 16.48 -7.46 21.72
N ALA A 382 15.56 -7.66 20.77
CA ALA A 382 15.84 -8.14 19.42
C ALA A 382 16.36 -7.00 18.51
N TYR A 383 17.37 -6.27 18.97
CA TYR A 383 17.86 -5.05 18.32
C TYR A 383 18.42 -5.30 16.92
N PHE A 384 19.12 -6.42 16.72
CA PHE A 384 19.64 -6.80 15.42
C PHE A 384 18.54 -6.96 14.37
N ARG A 385 17.39 -7.54 14.76
CA ARG A 385 16.23 -7.70 13.87
C ARG A 385 15.68 -6.34 13.42
N ILE A 386 15.65 -5.34 14.30
CA ILE A 386 15.22 -3.97 13.94
C ILE A 386 16.18 -3.36 12.91
N ILE A 387 17.49 -3.56 13.08
CA ILE A 387 18.50 -3.09 12.12
C ILE A 387 18.36 -3.80 10.77
N GLU A 388 18.12 -5.10 10.77
CA GLU A 388 17.88 -5.90 9.56
C GLU A 388 16.63 -5.40 8.81
N LEU A 389 15.52 -5.20 9.52
CA LEU A 389 14.29 -4.64 8.94
C LEU A 389 14.56 -3.27 8.29
N ASN A 390 15.38 -2.43 8.91
CA ASN A 390 15.75 -1.13 8.33
C ASN A 390 16.54 -1.27 7.02
N ARG A 391 17.46 -2.22 6.93
CA ARG A 391 18.20 -2.47 5.67
C ARG A 391 17.26 -2.82 4.52
N THR A 392 16.20 -3.58 4.80
CA THR A 392 15.26 -4.02 3.77
C THR A 392 14.16 -3.00 3.50
N TYR A 393 13.68 -2.28 4.52
CA TYR A 393 12.41 -1.53 4.47
C TYR A 393 12.53 -0.02 4.71
N ALA A 394 13.74 0.53 4.90
CA ALA A 394 13.94 1.97 5.13
C ALA A 394 13.23 2.84 4.09
N SER A 395 13.34 2.51 2.80
CA SER A 395 12.74 3.32 1.72
C SER A 395 11.21 3.45 1.83
N PHE A 396 10.52 2.43 2.36
CA PHE A 396 9.08 2.48 2.61
C PHE A 396 8.75 3.36 3.81
N ALA A 397 9.57 3.30 4.87
CA ALA A 397 9.42 4.16 6.03
C ALA A 397 9.67 5.64 5.67
N GLU A 398 10.63 5.92 4.80
CA GLU A 398 10.90 7.27 4.30
C GLU A 398 9.76 7.80 3.43
N LYS A 399 9.27 7.00 2.47
CA LYS A 399 8.11 7.38 1.62
C LYS A 399 6.84 7.60 2.43
N SER A 400 6.66 6.83 3.50
CA SER A 400 5.54 6.96 4.42
C SER A 400 5.70 8.11 5.41
N ARG A 401 6.87 8.78 5.46
CA ARG A 401 7.27 9.74 6.50
C ARG A 401 6.99 9.21 7.90
N CYS A 402 7.47 8.00 8.16
CA CYS A 402 7.12 7.26 9.36
C CYS A 402 8.05 7.57 10.52
N GLY A 403 7.86 8.69 11.22
CA GLY A 403 8.80 9.12 12.26
C GLY A 403 8.97 8.11 13.40
N VAL A 404 7.91 7.37 13.77
CA VAL A 404 7.99 6.34 14.82
C VAL A 404 8.91 5.17 14.46
N TYR A 405 9.04 4.84 13.17
CA TYR A 405 9.99 3.83 12.70
C TYR A 405 11.42 4.24 13.05
N PHE A 406 11.76 5.50 12.78
CA PHE A 406 13.09 6.05 13.06
C PHE A 406 13.30 6.35 14.54
N TYR A 407 12.24 6.60 15.31
CA TYR A 407 12.34 6.68 16.77
C TYR A 407 12.88 5.37 17.36
N TRP A 408 12.32 4.23 16.96
CA TRP A 408 12.78 2.92 17.45
C TRP A 408 14.21 2.59 17.00
N LEU A 409 14.61 2.98 15.78
CA LEU A 409 16.01 2.89 15.36
C LEU A 409 16.94 3.75 16.22
N GLY A 410 16.54 4.99 16.52
CA GLY A 410 17.26 5.87 17.43
C GLY A 410 17.45 5.23 18.81
N LYS A 411 16.40 4.62 19.36
CA LYS A 411 16.47 3.86 20.62
C LYS A 411 17.43 2.67 20.53
N VAL A 412 17.45 1.93 19.42
CA VAL A 412 18.39 0.81 19.21
C VAL A 412 19.84 1.31 19.18
N TYR A 413 20.15 2.33 18.38
CA TYR A 413 21.51 2.88 18.32
C TYR A 413 21.96 3.53 19.63
N GLN A 414 21.01 4.03 20.44
CA GLN A 414 21.28 4.46 21.82
C GLN A 414 21.78 3.31 22.70
N GLN A 415 21.24 2.09 22.56
CA GLN A 415 21.70 0.92 23.34
C GLN A 415 23.13 0.50 22.99
N TYR A 416 23.58 0.77 21.75
CA TYR A 416 24.94 0.50 21.30
C TYR A 416 25.91 1.67 21.49
N PHE A 417 25.50 2.76 22.15
CA PHE A 417 26.30 3.97 22.33
C PHE A 417 26.80 4.61 21.02
N LEU A 418 26.07 4.40 19.92
CA LEU A 418 26.40 4.94 18.59
C LEU A 418 25.75 6.31 18.39
N TYR A 419 26.30 7.33 19.05
CA TYR A 419 25.69 8.66 19.20
C TYR A 419 25.35 9.38 17.88
N THR A 420 26.22 9.33 16.87
CA THR A 420 25.96 9.98 15.57
C THR A 420 24.75 9.37 14.87
N ARG A 421 24.66 8.04 14.82
CA ARG A 421 23.52 7.32 14.21
C ARG A 421 22.25 7.52 15.03
N ARG A 422 22.36 7.47 16.37
CA ARG A 422 21.27 7.80 17.29
C ARG A 422 20.66 9.16 16.96
N ASN A 423 21.50 10.21 16.89
CA ASN A 423 21.05 11.59 16.63
C ASN A 423 20.38 11.71 15.26
N TYR A 424 20.99 11.13 14.22
CA TYR A 424 20.42 11.12 12.87
C TYR A 424 18.98 10.56 12.83
N TYR A 425 18.76 9.41 13.47
CA TYR A 425 17.44 8.79 13.47
C TYR A 425 16.42 9.52 14.34
N PHE A 426 16.84 10.11 15.47
CA PHE A 426 15.94 10.96 16.26
C PHE A 426 15.58 12.25 15.54
N LEU A 427 16.49 12.87 14.79
CA LEU A 427 16.18 14.03 13.95
C LEU A 427 15.16 13.68 12.87
N LYS A 428 15.31 12.53 12.20
CA LYS A 428 14.29 12.01 11.27
C LYS A 428 12.94 11.77 11.96
N ALA A 429 12.96 11.16 13.15
CA ALA A 429 11.75 10.92 13.93
C ALA A 429 11.03 12.23 14.29
N PHE A 430 11.79 13.27 14.65
CA PHE A 430 11.28 14.60 14.96
C PHE A 430 10.69 15.28 13.73
N ALA A 431 11.40 15.28 12.60
CA ALA A 431 10.96 15.90 11.36
C ALA A 431 9.66 15.29 10.80
N TRP A 432 9.45 13.99 11.02
CA TRP A 432 8.28 13.26 10.51
C TRP A 432 7.19 13.00 11.56
N GLY A 433 7.42 13.40 12.80
CA GLY A 433 6.47 13.26 13.90
C GLY A 433 6.43 11.85 14.51
N VAL A 434 6.17 11.80 15.81
CA VAL A 434 5.98 10.56 16.58
C VAL A 434 4.70 10.63 17.42
N PRO A 435 4.09 9.49 17.79
CA PRO A 435 2.99 9.45 18.74
C PRO A 435 3.28 10.26 20.03
N GLU A 436 2.25 10.91 20.57
CA GLU A 436 2.37 11.81 21.74
C GLU A 436 3.17 11.23 22.92
N PRO A 437 3.01 9.96 23.32
CA PRO A 437 3.75 9.39 24.45
C PRO A 437 5.28 9.41 24.28
N TYR A 438 5.78 9.46 23.03
CA TYR A 438 7.22 9.45 22.74
C TYR A 438 7.80 10.85 22.54
N GLN A 439 6.96 11.86 22.35
CA GLN A 439 7.42 13.21 22.02
C GLN A 439 8.26 13.84 23.14
N PRO A 440 7.89 13.76 24.44
CA PRO A 440 8.70 14.39 25.49
C PRO A 440 10.12 13.84 25.54
N GLU A 441 10.26 12.50 25.52
CA GLU A 441 11.56 11.84 25.56
C GLU A 441 12.41 12.14 24.31
N LEU A 442 11.78 12.21 23.14
CA LEU A 442 12.45 12.60 21.89
C LEU A 442 13.01 14.01 21.98
N TYR A 443 12.23 14.98 22.45
CA TYR A 443 12.69 16.37 22.63
C TYR A 443 13.84 16.45 23.63
N LEU A 444 13.72 15.84 24.81
CA LEU A 444 14.79 15.84 25.82
C LEU A 444 16.07 15.21 25.28
N THR A 445 15.96 14.18 24.44
CA THR A 445 17.11 13.55 23.80
C THR A 445 17.77 14.47 22.77
N LEU A 446 16.99 15.19 21.97
CA LEU A 446 17.52 16.15 21.00
C LEU A 446 18.13 17.40 21.66
N ILE A 447 17.54 17.88 22.76
CA ILE A 447 18.13 18.97 23.57
C ILE A 447 19.49 18.52 24.13
N SER A 448 19.56 17.31 24.70
CA SER A 448 20.84 16.74 25.18
C SER A 448 21.87 16.67 24.07
N ALA A 449 21.49 16.16 22.89
CA ALA A 449 22.38 16.07 21.74
C ALA A 449 22.86 17.44 21.24
N ALA A 450 21.98 18.44 21.19
CA ALA A 450 22.35 19.80 20.79
C ALA A 450 23.36 20.42 21.79
N LEU A 451 23.17 20.20 23.09
CA LEU A 451 24.10 20.69 24.12
C LEU A 451 25.44 19.95 24.12
N GLU A 452 25.43 18.64 23.81
CA GLU A 452 26.64 17.82 23.61
C GLU A 452 27.46 18.33 22.42
N GLU A 453 26.81 18.72 21.32
CA GLU A 453 27.42 19.26 20.09
C GLU A 453 27.65 20.79 20.13
N GLU A 454 27.42 21.44 21.27
CA GLU A 454 27.58 22.89 21.47
C GLU A 454 26.72 23.79 20.56
N LYS A 455 25.62 23.23 20.04
CA LYS A 455 24.60 23.91 19.24
C LYS A 455 23.62 24.67 20.13
N LEU A 456 24.10 25.76 20.74
CA LEU A 456 23.38 26.50 21.78
C LEU A 456 22.10 27.16 21.28
N GLN A 457 22.05 27.60 20.03
CA GLN A 457 20.87 28.24 19.45
C GLN A 457 19.73 27.23 19.27
N GLU A 458 20.04 26.06 18.72
CA GLU A 458 19.09 24.96 18.53
C GLU A 458 18.61 24.40 19.86
N ALA A 459 19.51 24.27 20.84
CA ALA A 459 19.15 23.87 22.19
C ALA A 459 18.17 24.87 22.83
N ALA A 460 18.39 26.17 22.66
CA ALA A 460 17.51 27.22 23.19
C ALA A 460 16.09 27.14 22.58
N GLU A 461 16.00 27.01 21.26
CA GLU A 461 14.73 26.88 20.55
C GLU A 461 13.98 25.60 20.98
N LEU A 462 14.68 24.47 21.09
CA LEU A 462 14.08 23.22 21.55
C LEU A 462 13.61 23.30 23.01
N LEU A 463 14.37 23.93 23.91
CA LEU A 463 13.98 24.14 25.31
C LEU A 463 12.72 25.01 25.42
N LYS A 464 12.65 26.09 24.64
CA LYS A 464 11.48 27.00 24.58
C LYS A 464 10.25 26.28 24.03
N ALA A 465 10.41 25.56 22.91
CA ALA A 465 9.34 24.77 22.32
C ALA A 465 8.85 23.67 23.26
N PHE A 466 9.76 23.02 23.99
CA PHE A 466 9.44 21.92 24.90
C PHE A 466 8.49 22.35 26.02
N VAL A 467 8.77 23.43 26.76
CA VAL A 467 7.88 23.88 27.86
C VAL A 467 6.56 24.40 27.33
N LYS A 468 6.56 25.09 26.18
CA LYS A 468 5.33 25.54 25.54
C LYS A 468 4.42 24.37 25.19
N LYS A 469 4.99 23.27 24.69
CA LYS A 469 4.25 22.10 24.25
C LYS A 469 3.91 21.12 25.38
N PHE A 470 4.77 21.03 26.40
CA PHE A 470 4.63 20.12 27.53
C PHE A 470 4.77 20.88 28.86
N PRO A 471 3.80 21.76 29.23
CA PRO A 471 3.91 22.60 30.43
C PRO A 471 4.09 21.78 31.72
N PHE A 472 3.45 20.61 31.82
CA PHE A 472 3.59 19.70 32.96
C PHE A 472 5.01 19.15 33.14
N TYR A 473 5.86 19.20 32.11
CA TYR A 473 7.27 18.78 32.19
C TYR A 473 8.21 19.90 32.62
N ALA A 474 7.73 21.12 32.89
CA ALA A 474 8.56 22.24 33.32
C ALA A 474 9.33 21.94 34.63
N THR A 475 8.78 21.10 35.50
CA THR A 475 9.39 20.68 36.78
C THR A 475 10.08 19.31 36.70
N ASN A 476 10.11 18.69 35.51
CA ASN A 476 10.75 17.40 35.30
C ASN A 476 12.26 17.53 35.55
N PRO A 477 12.87 16.67 36.40
CA PRO A 477 14.28 16.80 36.76
C PRO A 477 15.25 16.77 35.56
N ARG A 478 14.95 15.96 34.53
CA ARG A 478 15.80 15.87 33.34
C ARG A 478 15.71 17.13 32.50
N TYR A 479 14.52 17.72 32.36
CA TYR A 479 14.36 19.01 31.70
C TYR A 479 15.11 20.11 32.44
N LEU A 480 14.92 20.21 33.77
CA LEU A 480 15.61 21.20 34.59
C LEU A 480 17.14 21.07 34.50
N TYR A 481 17.66 19.84 34.50
CA TYR A 481 19.09 19.60 34.30
C TYR A 481 19.58 20.10 32.94
N LEU A 482 18.86 19.79 31.86
CA LEU A 482 19.22 20.25 30.51
C LEU A 482 19.15 21.77 30.38
N ARG A 483 18.16 22.41 31.01
CA ARG A 483 18.07 23.86 31.10
C ARG A 483 19.27 24.45 31.85
N ALA A 484 19.63 23.87 33.00
CA ALA A 484 20.78 24.32 33.77
C ALA A 484 22.11 24.12 33.01
N LEU A 485 22.24 23.02 32.28
CA LEU A 485 23.39 22.76 31.42
C LEU A 485 23.48 23.77 30.26
N TYR A 486 22.34 24.14 29.67
CA TYR A 486 22.26 25.21 28.69
C TYR A 486 22.68 26.56 29.28
N ASP A 487 22.14 26.94 30.44
CA ASP A 487 22.50 28.18 31.13
C ASP A 487 24.00 28.24 31.46
N TYR A 488 24.58 27.12 31.93
CA TYR A 488 26.01 27.01 32.20
C TYR A 488 26.86 27.23 30.94
N LYS A 489 26.52 26.56 29.82
CA LYS A 489 27.24 26.69 28.55
C LYS A 489 27.04 28.06 27.89
N ALA A 490 25.87 28.67 28.06
CA ALA A 490 25.55 30.01 27.56
C ALA A 490 26.15 31.14 28.42
N GLY A 491 26.85 30.81 29.53
CA GLY A 491 27.45 31.80 30.42
C GLY A 491 26.47 32.46 31.40
N ARG A 492 25.22 32.00 31.49
CA ARG A 492 24.21 32.41 32.48
C ARG A 492 24.43 31.67 33.80
N ILE A 493 25.54 32.03 34.46
CA ILE A 493 26.05 31.28 35.60
C ILE A 493 25.10 31.33 36.81
N LYS A 494 24.42 32.46 37.06
CA LYS A 494 23.50 32.61 38.19
C LYS A 494 22.29 31.68 38.06
N GLU A 495 21.71 31.64 36.87
CA GLU A 495 20.57 30.80 36.53
C GLU A 495 20.93 29.31 36.58
N ALA A 496 22.11 28.96 36.04
CA ALA A 496 22.65 27.61 36.11
C ALA A 496 22.88 27.15 37.55
N HIS A 497 23.46 28.01 38.39
CA HIS A 497 23.70 27.74 39.81
C HIS A 497 22.40 27.48 40.55
N HIS A 498 21.39 28.36 40.41
CA HIS A 498 20.09 28.19 41.03
C HIS A 498 19.46 26.83 40.69
N LEU A 499 19.40 26.49 39.40
CA LEU A 499 18.79 25.23 38.96
C LEU A 499 19.57 23.99 39.42
N LEU A 500 20.90 24.05 39.43
CA LEU A 500 21.74 22.94 39.88
C LEU A 500 21.69 22.76 41.40
N GLU A 501 21.61 23.84 42.18
CA GLU A 501 21.42 23.75 43.64
C GLU A 501 20.07 23.11 43.98
N ASP A 502 19.00 23.52 43.31
CA ASP A 502 17.66 22.92 43.48
C ASP A 502 17.68 21.43 43.16
N LEU A 503 18.33 21.03 42.07
CA LEU A 503 18.48 19.63 41.68
C LEU A 503 19.36 18.85 42.65
N PHE A 504 20.46 19.44 43.12
CA PHE A 504 21.38 18.82 44.08
C PHE A 504 20.69 18.47 45.40
N ARG A 505 19.82 19.36 45.90
CA ARG A 505 19.03 19.15 47.12
C ARG A 505 17.86 18.18 46.95
N ARG A 506 17.44 17.92 45.71
CA ARG A 506 16.25 17.10 45.42
C ARG A 506 16.49 15.62 45.71
N LYS A 507 15.63 15.02 46.54
CA LYS A 507 15.60 13.58 46.78
C LYS A 507 14.94 12.84 45.61
N GLY A 508 15.34 11.59 45.38
CA GLY A 508 14.71 10.70 44.38
C GLY A 508 15.14 10.93 42.93
N LEU A 509 16.28 11.60 42.68
CA LEU A 509 16.88 11.62 41.35
C LEU A 509 17.37 10.22 40.96
N SER A 510 17.28 9.87 39.66
CA SER A 510 17.90 8.63 39.17
C SER A 510 19.43 8.71 39.32
N PRO A 511 20.13 7.58 39.57
CA PRO A 511 21.58 7.59 39.75
C PRO A 511 22.35 8.22 38.60
N ASP A 512 21.96 7.95 37.35
CA ASP A 512 22.57 8.54 36.14
C ASP A 512 22.38 10.07 36.10
N LEU A 513 21.17 10.55 36.40
CA LEU A 513 20.90 11.99 36.40
C LEU A 513 21.62 12.68 37.55
N ARG A 514 21.67 12.07 38.73
CA ARG A 514 22.37 12.61 39.90
C ARG A 514 23.87 12.76 39.62
N GLN A 515 24.51 11.77 39.01
CA GLN A 515 25.92 11.88 38.61
C GLN A 515 26.15 13.02 37.61
N LYS A 516 25.24 13.17 36.63
CA LYS A 516 25.32 14.26 35.64
C LYS A 516 25.18 15.64 36.29
N VAL A 517 24.22 15.80 37.21
CA VAL A 517 24.04 17.02 37.99
C VAL A 517 25.30 17.34 38.79
N LEU A 518 25.82 16.38 39.56
CA LEU A 518 27.02 16.59 40.39
C LEU A 518 28.24 16.98 39.56
N LYS A 519 28.49 16.31 38.42
CA LYS A 519 29.60 16.64 37.52
C LYS A 519 29.48 18.03 36.91
N THR A 520 28.28 18.41 36.45
CA THR A 520 28.04 19.75 35.90
C THR A 520 28.17 20.80 37.00
N TYR A 521 27.66 20.52 38.20
CA TYR A 521 27.68 21.47 39.30
C TYR A 521 29.09 21.67 39.88
N TRP A 522 29.89 20.60 39.92
CA TRP A 522 31.31 20.66 40.21
C TRP A 522 32.05 21.60 39.24
N ARG A 523 31.86 21.42 37.93
CA ARG A 523 32.45 22.29 36.90
C ARG A 523 32.01 23.74 37.03
N LEU A 524 30.76 23.98 37.45
CA LEU A 524 30.27 25.32 37.75
C LEU A 524 30.98 25.90 38.97
N ALA A 525 31.07 25.15 40.08
CA ALA A 525 31.73 25.57 41.31
C ALA A 525 33.19 25.97 41.06
N LEU A 526 33.93 25.17 40.29
CA LEU A 526 35.30 25.50 39.88
C LEU A 526 35.35 26.77 39.01
N LYS A 527 34.41 26.93 38.07
CA LYS A 527 34.36 28.11 37.19
C LYS A 527 34.12 29.42 37.95
N ILE A 528 33.33 29.37 39.03
CA ILE A 528 33.09 30.53 39.91
C ILE A 528 34.06 30.62 41.10
N LYS A 529 35.02 29.69 41.19
CA LYS A 529 35.98 29.57 42.30
C LYS A 529 35.32 29.46 43.69
N ASP A 530 34.14 28.85 43.77
CA ASP A 530 33.45 28.60 45.04
C ASP A 530 33.96 27.29 45.66
N ILE A 531 34.98 27.41 46.50
CA ILE A 531 35.66 26.28 47.14
C ILE A 531 34.73 25.51 48.08
N ASP A 532 33.84 26.21 48.79
CA ASP A 532 32.94 25.59 49.77
C ASP A 532 31.88 24.73 49.08
N LEU A 533 31.30 25.24 47.98
CA LEU A 533 30.41 24.46 47.14
C LEU A 533 31.13 23.25 46.53
N ALA A 534 32.33 23.47 46.00
CA ALA A 534 33.12 22.41 45.39
C ALA A 534 33.40 21.29 46.41
N LEU A 535 33.82 21.64 47.62
CA LEU A 535 34.05 20.68 48.72
C LEU A 535 32.77 19.93 49.11
N ARG A 536 31.61 20.61 49.18
CA ARG A 536 30.32 19.95 49.44
C ARG A 536 30.00 18.89 48.40
N ILE A 537 30.27 19.15 47.12
CA ILE A 537 30.02 18.20 46.02
C ILE A 537 30.95 16.99 46.09
N VAL A 538 32.25 17.21 46.34
CA VAL A 538 33.25 16.12 46.42
C VAL A 538 33.01 15.18 47.61
N LYS A 539 32.44 15.72 48.70
CA LYS A 539 31.98 14.93 49.85
C LYS A 539 30.75 14.07 49.54
N ASP A 540 29.99 14.39 48.50
CA ASP A 540 28.82 13.59 48.11
C ASP A 540 29.26 12.18 47.66
N PRO A 541 28.70 11.10 48.26
CA PRO A 541 29.06 9.73 47.90
C PRO A 541 28.84 9.41 46.41
N ASP A 542 27.83 10.01 45.78
CA ASP A 542 27.47 9.74 44.39
C ASP A 542 28.39 10.42 43.38
N PHE A 543 29.15 11.43 43.80
CA PHE A 543 30.15 12.10 42.95
C PHE A 543 31.34 11.18 42.64
N ARG A 544 31.67 10.26 43.57
CA ARG A 544 32.83 9.36 43.49
C ARG A 544 34.13 10.13 43.25
N ALA A 545 34.39 11.11 44.12
CA ALA A 545 35.64 11.86 44.14
C ALA A 545 36.88 10.94 44.07
N THR A 546 37.95 11.48 43.50
CA THR A 546 39.29 10.90 43.50
C THR A 546 40.21 11.76 44.38
N ASP A 547 41.39 11.24 44.72
CA ASP A 547 42.42 12.03 45.39
C ASP A 547 42.84 13.25 44.55
N SER A 548 42.81 13.13 43.22
CA SER A 548 43.06 14.23 42.28
C SER A 548 42.04 15.37 42.39
N ASP A 549 40.75 15.05 42.59
CA ASP A 549 39.71 16.08 42.78
C ASP A 549 39.94 16.88 44.07
N PHE A 550 40.34 16.20 45.15
CA PHE A 550 40.73 16.86 46.40
C PHE A 550 42.02 17.66 46.25
N ALA A 551 43.02 17.11 45.57
CA ALA A 551 44.30 17.78 45.31
C ALA A 551 44.09 19.10 44.57
N PHE A 552 43.21 19.12 43.57
CA PHE A 552 42.85 20.34 42.84
C PHE A 552 42.26 21.42 43.76
N LEU A 553 41.35 21.05 44.68
CA LEU A 553 40.79 22.01 45.64
C LEU A 553 41.82 22.55 46.63
N ILE A 554 42.70 21.68 47.13
CA ILE A 554 43.76 22.08 48.06
C ILE A 554 44.69 23.06 47.36
N GLN A 555 45.13 22.74 46.14
CA GLN A 555 45.98 23.62 45.36
C GLN A 555 45.29 24.97 45.10
N MET A 556 44.03 24.97 44.67
CA MET A 556 43.26 26.21 44.46
C MET A 556 43.11 27.03 45.75
N ALA A 557 42.94 26.40 46.91
CA ALA A 557 42.89 27.09 48.20
C ALA A 557 44.27 27.68 48.58
N LEU A 558 45.34 26.93 48.39
CA LEU A 558 46.72 27.37 48.64
C LEU A 558 47.15 28.53 47.74
N GLU A 559 46.79 28.50 46.45
CA GLU A 559 47.07 29.56 45.48
C GLU A 559 46.33 30.87 45.82
N ASN A 560 45.17 30.77 46.47
CA ASN A 560 44.42 31.92 46.98
C ASN A 560 44.81 32.31 48.41
N GLU A 561 45.88 31.72 48.97
CA GLU A 561 46.34 31.91 50.35
C GLU A 561 45.26 31.61 51.42
N ASP A 562 44.26 30.80 51.08
CA ASP A 562 43.20 30.36 51.99
C ASP A 562 43.63 29.09 52.72
N TYR A 563 44.56 29.28 53.65
CA TYR A 563 45.13 28.19 54.43
C TYR A 563 44.09 27.47 55.31
N LEU A 564 43.06 28.19 55.77
CA LEU A 564 42.01 27.60 56.60
C LEU A 564 41.21 26.56 55.81
N ARG A 565 40.74 26.90 54.60
CA ARG A 565 40.06 25.94 53.72
C ARG A 565 41.00 24.85 53.25
N ALA A 566 42.24 25.19 52.88
CA ALA A 566 43.24 24.20 52.45
C ALA A 566 43.45 23.10 53.52
N GLY A 567 43.60 23.48 54.79
CA GLY A 567 43.73 22.55 55.90
C GLY A 567 42.48 21.67 56.12
N GLN A 568 41.27 22.24 56.00
CA GLN A 568 40.03 21.48 56.11
C GLN A 568 39.85 20.45 55.00
N ILE A 569 40.12 20.85 53.75
CA ILE A 569 40.03 19.96 52.59
C ILE A 569 41.06 18.84 52.72
N LEU A 570 42.30 19.18 53.08
CA LEU A 570 43.38 18.22 53.26
C LEU A 570 43.07 17.17 54.35
N LYS A 571 42.48 17.60 55.47
CA LYS A 571 42.05 16.69 56.55
C LYS A 571 41.03 15.67 56.05
N GLU A 572 40.04 16.12 55.28
CA GLU A 572 39.04 15.23 54.69
C GLU A 572 39.66 14.29 53.65
N ALA A 573 40.49 14.84 52.76
CA ALA A 573 41.13 14.09 51.68
C ALA A 573 42.01 12.96 52.22
N ARG A 574 42.81 13.22 53.26
CA ARG A 574 43.68 12.22 53.89
C ARG A 574 42.91 11.13 54.64
N LYS A 575 41.71 11.43 55.16
CA LYS A 575 40.84 10.41 55.76
C LYS A 575 40.38 9.40 54.71
N ARG A 576 40.12 9.86 53.48
CA ARG A 576 39.61 9.04 52.39
C ARG A 576 40.71 8.37 51.56
N TYR A 577 41.87 9.02 51.40
CA TYR A 577 43.01 8.54 50.63
C TYR A 577 44.32 8.66 51.41
N PRO A 578 44.48 7.90 52.51
CA PRO A 578 45.65 8.03 53.39
C PRO A 578 46.99 7.70 52.71
N GLN A 579 46.96 6.91 51.63
CA GLN A 579 48.13 6.47 50.88
C GLN A 579 48.46 7.33 49.65
N SER A 580 47.68 8.39 49.38
CA SER A 580 47.94 9.24 48.21
C SER A 580 49.21 10.06 48.41
N VAL A 581 50.21 9.82 47.55
CA VAL A 581 51.49 10.55 47.54
C VAL A 581 51.26 12.03 47.21
N THR A 582 50.36 12.32 46.27
CA THR A 582 50.00 13.70 45.88
C THR A 582 49.38 14.48 47.04
N LEU A 583 48.48 13.86 47.83
CA LEU A 583 47.91 14.52 49.00
C LEU A 583 48.94 14.71 50.13
N LYS A 584 49.89 13.78 50.30
CA LYS A 584 51.03 13.96 51.23
C LYS A 584 51.93 15.11 50.79
N TRP A 585 52.22 15.22 49.49
CA TRP A 585 52.96 16.35 48.93
C TRP A 585 52.28 17.68 49.23
N LEU A 586 50.98 17.81 48.94
CA LEU A 586 50.21 19.02 49.24
C LEU A 586 50.11 19.31 50.73
N ALA A 587 50.16 18.29 51.60
CA ALA A 587 50.28 18.49 53.05
C ALA A 587 51.60 19.17 53.43
N GLY A 588 52.71 18.75 52.83
CA GLY A 588 54.02 19.38 53.03
C GLY A 588 54.00 20.84 52.59
N VAL A 589 53.48 21.12 51.38
CA VAL A 589 53.37 22.49 50.84
C VAL A 589 52.52 23.37 51.75
N TYR A 590 51.38 22.86 52.23
CA TYR A 590 50.51 23.57 53.16
C TYR A 590 51.24 23.92 54.47
N LEU A 591 51.96 22.97 55.08
CA LEU A 591 52.70 23.19 56.32
C LEU A 591 53.83 24.22 56.13
N GLU A 592 54.55 24.13 55.01
CA GLU A 592 55.61 25.07 54.67
C GLU A 592 55.09 26.49 54.51
N LYS A 593 53.98 26.67 53.78
CA LYS A 593 53.30 27.98 53.62
C LYS A 593 52.79 28.55 54.95
N MET A 594 52.46 27.68 55.90
CA MET A 594 52.04 28.06 57.26
C MET A 594 53.23 28.31 58.21
N GLY A 595 54.47 28.18 57.75
CA GLY A 595 55.67 28.35 58.59
C GLY A 595 55.85 27.26 59.66
N ARG A 596 55.28 26.08 59.42
CA ARG A 596 55.25 24.97 60.39
C ARG A 596 56.44 24.03 60.24
N THR A 597 57.13 23.75 61.34
CA THR A 597 58.33 22.88 61.34
C THR A 597 58.01 21.43 60.99
N GLU A 598 56.75 21.01 61.15
CA GLU A 598 56.26 19.69 60.74
C GLU A 598 56.38 19.44 59.23
N ALA A 599 56.55 20.48 58.39
CA ALA A 599 56.80 20.31 56.96
C ALA A 599 58.05 19.45 56.68
N LEU A 600 59.10 19.60 57.51
CA LEU A 600 60.37 18.88 57.34
C LEU A 600 60.20 17.36 57.47
N SER A 601 59.33 16.89 58.35
CA SER A 601 59.09 15.45 58.51
C SER A 601 58.37 14.86 57.30
N VAL A 602 57.40 15.60 56.72
CA VAL A 602 56.70 15.22 55.50
C VAL A 602 57.66 15.14 54.32
N TRP A 603 58.59 16.10 54.18
CA TRP A 603 59.60 16.08 53.12
C TRP A 603 60.57 14.90 53.26
N LYS A 604 61.04 14.59 54.47
CA LYS A 604 61.87 13.41 54.74
C LYS A 604 61.15 12.10 54.40
N GLU A 605 59.86 11.99 54.74
CA GLU A 605 59.04 10.82 54.41
C GLU A 605 58.89 10.65 52.90
N LEU A 606 58.56 11.73 52.17
CA LEU A 606 58.36 11.68 50.72
C LEU A 606 59.65 11.39 49.95
N ALA A 607 60.80 11.88 50.42
CA ALA A 607 62.11 11.73 49.78
C ALA A 607 62.57 10.27 49.63
N GLY A 608 62.03 9.35 50.43
CA GLY A 608 62.33 7.92 50.36
C GLY A 608 61.69 7.17 49.17
N GLY A 609 60.79 7.82 48.42
CA GLY A 609 60.10 7.21 47.28
C GLY A 609 60.78 7.38 45.92
N ASN A 610 60.21 6.76 44.88
CA ASN A 610 60.64 6.87 43.48
C ASN A 610 59.71 7.77 42.61
N SER A 611 58.74 8.45 43.21
CA SER A 611 57.81 9.31 42.46
C SER A 611 58.43 10.66 42.08
N THR A 612 57.71 11.46 41.27
CA THR A 612 58.12 12.83 40.95
C THR A 612 58.12 13.70 42.20
N GLU A 613 57.12 13.58 43.06
CA GLU A 613 57.04 14.24 44.36
C GLU A 613 58.23 13.87 45.27
N ALA A 614 58.68 12.61 45.24
CA ALA A 614 59.86 12.18 45.99
C ALA A 614 61.16 12.84 45.49
N ARG A 615 61.32 12.97 44.16
CA ARG A 615 62.44 13.72 43.57
C ARG A 615 62.42 15.20 43.98
N LEU A 616 61.24 15.84 43.95
CA LEU A 616 61.08 17.22 44.37
C LEU A 616 61.37 17.39 45.87
N ALA A 617 60.91 16.47 46.71
CA ALA A 617 61.18 16.49 48.15
C ALA A 617 62.68 16.39 48.46
N ARG A 618 63.44 15.55 47.74
CA ARG A 618 64.91 15.51 47.84
C ARG A 618 65.55 16.84 47.47
N GLY A 619 65.04 17.51 46.43
CA GLY A 619 65.47 18.86 46.05
C GLY A 619 65.25 19.88 47.16
N ILE A 620 64.04 19.92 47.75
CA ILE A 620 63.70 20.81 48.87
C ILE A 620 64.63 20.56 50.06
N LEU A 621 64.81 19.30 50.47
CA LEU A 621 65.71 18.95 51.57
C LEU A 621 67.15 19.38 51.31
N ARG A 622 67.63 19.22 50.07
CA ARG A 622 68.97 19.69 49.69
C ARG A 622 69.08 21.21 49.74
N SER A 623 68.06 21.94 49.29
CA SER A 623 68.06 23.40 49.40
C SER A 623 68.04 23.89 50.84
N LEU A 624 67.29 23.23 51.73
CA LEU A 624 67.27 23.56 53.15
C LEU A 624 68.64 23.32 53.79
N GLN A 625 69.27 22.17 53.49
CA GLN A 625 70.62 21.87 53.95
C GLN A 625 71.64 22.92 53.48
N LEU A 626 71.57 23.35 52.21
CA LEU A 626 72.47 24.39 51.68
C LEU A 626 72.26 25.75 52.35
N VAL A 627 71.01 26.08 52.73
CA VAL A 627 70.71 27.32 53.47
C VAL A 627 71.30 27.26 54.88
N ASP A 628 71.21 26.11 55.56
CA ASP A 628 71.81 25.93 56.88
C ASP A 628 73.35 25.97 56.80
N GLU A 629 73.96 25.27 55.83
CA GLU A 629 75.41 25.34 55.54
C GLU A 629 75.87 26.79 55.26
N ALA A 630 75.10 27.55 54.48
CA ALA A 630 75.41 28.96 54.22
C ALA A 630 75.27 29.86 55.45
N ARG A 631 74.31 29.57 56.35
CA ARG A 631 74.15 30.31 57.61
C ARG A 631 75.34 30.12 58.54
N GLU A 632 75.89 28.91 58.63
CA GLU A 632 77.11 28.60 59.41
C GLU A 632 78.37 29.28 58.88
N VAL A 633 78.38 29.69 57.61
CA VAL A 633 79.50 30.42 56.99
C VAL A 633 79.37 31.94 57.14
N ILE A 634 78.13 32.45 57.26
CA ILE A 634 77.83 33.88 57.33
C ILE A 634 77.78 34.40 58.78
N TYR A 635 77.32 33.58 59.73
CA TYR A 635 77.22 33.89 61.16
C TYR A 635 78.24 33.06 61.94
#